data_AF-A0A1L9NC65-F1
#
_entry.id   AF-A0A1L9NC65-F1
#
_cell.length_a   1.000
_cell.length_b   1.000
_cell.length_c   1.000
_cell.angle_alpha   90.00
_cell.angle_beta   90.00
_cell.angle_gamma   90.00
#
_symmetry.space_group_name_H-M   'P 1'
#
loop_
_entity.id
_entity.type
_entity.pdbx_description
1 polymer ?
#
loop_
_entity_poly.entity_id
_entity_poly.type
_entity_poly.pdbx_seq_one_letter_code
_entity_poly.pdbx_strand_id
1 'polypeptide(L)'
;MRCFGDSCLLWVWGCALQVVVSASFAPLLPPAYPLAVRSPYLSSWLPGYQASSLPSSSPQFWFGNNLTWSVIARVNGQTYSLFGVSEETEGIQAATVRDGNFTSTHSTFLLTAGSKNFTLDFFSPVSPTNYLRQSLPFSYLTISVSGISSNDSVQIYSDIDSSWTGQPDNATWAFSEANKTSVFQLNPVEEALFSQNPQEQALWGETVYATRAQNGSILSSASGPSSAIRSQFVANGSLGNSYANWTSDGVVAFAHEMETTTENTSITFAIGHVREQTIDYLGNTQTGYYRAIYPNTTSAVSYFLDDYSDALNESINMDEFIQKGGESSYGTNYSDILALSLRQIYGGMELTIPNDTLDTNDTMAFIKEISSDGNINTVDVIYASFPVFYVLNSDYIRLLLKPVFEYMDQTNYTYDFAVHDIGMDYPNATGHSPKGEFMPVEESGNILIMTYAYESATNTTNISSTYSPLLQKYAQYLSINGKYPDAQLSLNDALGKVANQTNLAMKAASGLASYGHLTSQQNYTDAGKSIADALYNGRLGTDPNGTYFTTQYDNDSWFLAYNHYADVLFSFDLFPEEAYNATTAFYPTVRKPAGVALDANLDWGQTNWQGFVAATVTDEARDMFISDIHAYIANGLNDVPFSDRYWVQDSTTGEAGEYFAFRARPALGSHFALMALQGADQWVG
;
A
#
# COMPACT_ATOMS: atom_id res chain seq x y z
N MET A 1 -26.23 -77.96 -36.62
CA MET A 1 -25.47 -77.27 -35.56
C MET A 1 -25.58 -75.78 -35.81
N ARG A 2 -25.85 -75.02 -34.75
CA ARG A 2 -26.07 -73.57 -34.72
C ARG A 2 -24.82 -72.80 -35.14
N CYS A 3 -24.99 -71.61 -35.72
CA CYS A 3 -24.23 -70.41 -35.36
C CYS A 3 -25.07 -69.17 -35.70
N PHE A 4 -25.27 -68.32 -34.70
CA PHE A 4 -25.87 -66.97 -34.78
C PHE A 4 -24.86 -66.00 -35.37
N GLY A 5 -25.32 -65.02 -36.16
CA GLY A 5 -24.55 -63.85 -36.57
C GLY A 5 -25.22 -62.60 -36.01
N ASP A 6 -24.55 -61.96 -35.05
CA ASP A 6 -25.01 -60.74 -34.37
C ASP A 6 -24.73 -59.48 -35.19
N SER A 7 -25.68 -58.55 -35.12
CA SER A 7 -25.62 -57.20 -35.69
C SER A 7 -24.94 -56.23 -34.72
N CYS A 8 -23.84 -55.60 -35.13
CA CYS A 8 -23.22 -54.49 -34.39
C CYS A 8 -23.89 -53.15 -34.75
N LEU A 9 -24.49 -52.50 -33.76
CA LEU A 9 -24.90 -51.09 -33.78
C LEU A 9 -23.72 -50.20 -33.39
N LEU A 10 -23.32 -49.30 -34.29
CA LEU A 10 -22.35 -48.23 -34.04
C LEU A 10 -23.04 -47.06 -33.32
N TRP A 11 -22.64 -46.78 -32.08
CA TRP A 11 -23.00 -45.57 -31.35
C TRP A 11 -21.97 -44.47 -31.65
N VAL A 12 -22.42 -43.39 -32.30
CA VAL A 12 -21.62 -42.16 -32.46
C VAL A 12 -21.75 -41.34 -31.17
N TRP A 13 -20.68 -41.27 -30.39
CA TRP A 13 -20.58 -40.32 -29.27
C TRP A 13 -20.28 -38.93 -29.82
N GLY A 14 -21.22 -38.00 -29.66
CA GLY A 14 -20.97 -36.59 -29.91
C GLY A 14 -20.12 -36.01 -28.78
N CYS A 15 -18.86 -35.66 -29.06
CA CYS A 15 -18.09 -34.78 -28.18
C CYS A 15 -18.70 -33.38 -28.24
N ALA A 16 -19.43 -32.98 -27.20
CA ALA A 16 -19.73 -31.58 -26.97
C ALA A 16 -18.42 -30.87 -26.61
N LEU A 17 -17.97 -29.93 -27.44
CA LEU A 17 -16.94 -28.98 -27.04
C LEU A 17 -17.50 -28.13 -25.89
N GLN A 18 -17.07 -28.39 -24.66
CA GLN A 18 -17.22 -27.43 -23.57
C GLN A 18 -16.25 -26.29 -23.82
N VAL A 19 -16.77 -25.12 -24.21
CA VAL A 19 -16.01 -23.88 -24.20
C VAL A 19 -15.84 -23.48 -22.74
N VAL A 20 -14.65 -23.72 -22.18
CA VAL A 20 -14.26 -23.16 -20.87
C VAL A 20 -13.95 -21.69 -21.10
N VAL A 21 -14.85 -20.80 -20.68
CA VAL A 21 -14.55 -19.36 -20.65
C VAL A 21 -13.69 -19.11 -19.42
N SER A 22 -12.39 -18.90 -19.62
CA SER A 22 -11.47 -18.46 -18.56
C SER A 22 -11.66 -16.96 -18.32
N ALA A 23 -11.61 -16.53 -17.06
CA ALA A 23 -11.66 -15.12 -16.72
C ALA A 23 -10.39 -14.40 -17.24
N SER A 24 -10.53 -13.14 -17.67
CA SER A 24 -9.40 -12.31 -18.09
C SER A 24 -8.98 -11.33 -17.00
N PHE A 25 -7.69 -11.00 -16.92
CA PHE A 25 -7.16 -10.08 -15.92
C PHE A 25 -6.31 -9.00 -16.58
N ALA A 26 -6.51 -7.75 -16.17
CA ALA A 26 -5.82 -6.59 -16.71
C ALA A 26 -5.30 -5.66 -15.59
N PRO A 27 -4.20 -4.92 -15.82
CA PRO A 27 -3.20 -5.15 -16.87
C PRO A 27 -2.49 -6.51 -16.75
N LEU A 28 -2.53 -7.12 -15.57
CA LEU A 28 -1.98 -8.44 -15.23
C LEU A 28 -2.82 -9.09 -14.12
N LEU A 29 -2.51 -10.33 -13.74
CA LEU A 29 -3.03 -10.94 -12.51
C LEU A 29 -2.05 -10.59 -11.36
N PRO A 30 -2.37 -9.64 -10.46
CA PRO A 30 -1.43 -9.19 -9.44
C PRO A 30 -1.33 -10.21 -8.29
N PRO A 31 -0.29 -10.13 -7.44
CA PRO A 31 -0.18 -10.95 -6.23
C PRO A 31 -1.40 -10.84 -5.31
N ALA A 32 -1.94 -9.62 -5.17
CA ALA A 32 -3.22 -9.36 -4.54
C ALA A 32 -3.85 -8.05 -5.08
N TYR A 33 -5.17 -8.02 -5.17
CA TYR A 33 -5.93 -6.81 -5.48
C TYR A 33 -6.20 -6.01 -4.20
N PRO A 34 -5.88 -4.70 -4.14
CA PRO A 34 -6.34 -3.85 -3.05
C PRO A 34 -7.86 -3.69 -3.12
N LEU A 35 -8.59 -3.95 -2.03
CA LEU A 35 -10.05 -3.81 -1.98
C LEU A 35 -10.49 -2.60 -1.15
N ALA A 36 -10.03 -2.52 0.09
CA ALA A 36 -10.25 -1.38 0.98
C ALA A 36 -8.93 -1.06 1.68
N VAL A 37 -8.13 -0.17 1.09
CA VAL A 37 -6.77 0.15 1.52
C VAL A 37 -6.65 1.66 1.71
N ARG A 38 -6.72 2.11 2.96
CA ARG A 38 -6.76 3.54 3.33
C ARG A 38 -5.91 3.91 4.54
N SER A 39 -5.61 2.93 5.40
CA SER A 39 -4.75 3.11 6.57
C SER A 39 -4.20 1.75 7.02
N PRO A 40 -3.22 1.70 7.94
CA PRO A 40 -2.69 0.42 8.44
C PRO A 40 -3.73 -0.53 9.04
N TYR A 41 -4.91 -0.01 9.43
CA TYR A 41 -6.01 -0.78 10.01
C TYR A 41 -7.23 -0.96 9.09
N LEU A 42 -7.38 -0.15 8.03
CA LEU A 42 -8.29 -0.45 6.92
C LEU A 42 -7.47 -0.88 5.70
N SER A 43 -7.17 -2.17 5.65
CA SER A 43 -6.23 -2.75 4.68
C SER A 43 -6.66 -4.17 4.31
N SER A 44 -7.63 -4.24 3.40
CA SER A 44 -8.26 -5.46 2.90
C SER A 44 -7.85 -5.75 1.45
N TRP A 45 -7.50 -7.01 1.18
CA TRP A 45 -6.87 -7.46 -0.06
C TRP A 45 -7.50 -8.77 -0.53
N LEU A 46 -7.55 -8.99 -1.84
CA LEU A 46 -7.91 -10.27 -2.43
C LEU A 46 -6.66 -10.91 -3.04
N PRO A 47 -6.17 -12.05 -2.54
CA PRO A 47 -5.07 -12.78 -3.18
C PRO A 47 -5.38 -13.05 -4.66
N GLY A 48 -4.42 -12.83 -5.55
CA GLY A 48 -4.60 -12.88 -7.00
C GLY A 48 -5.18 -14.21 -7.48
N TYR A 49 -4.66 -15.32 -6.96
CA TYR A 49 -5.13 -16.67 -7.31
C TYR A 49 -6.62 -16.89 -6.99
N GLN A 50 -7.20 -16.12 -6.07
CA GLN A 50 -8.61 -16.19 -5.69
C GLN A 50 -9.54 -15.41 -6.65
N ALA A 51 -9.01 -14.53 -7.50
CA ALA A 51 -9.82 -13.66 -8.34
C ALA A 51 -10.76 -14.41 -9.30
N SER A 52 -10.33 -15.56 -9.84
CA SER A 52 -11.18 -16.39 -10.71
C SER A 52 -12.32 -17.10 -9.97
N SER A 53 -12.22 -17.22 -8.63
CA SER A 53 -13.19 -17.86 -7.75
C SER A 53 -13.88 -16.85 -6.81
N LEU A 54 -13.91 -15.57 -7.20
CA LEU A 54 -14.42 -14.45 -6.40
C LEU A 54 -15.71 -14.76 -5.61
N PRO A 55 -16.75 -15.44 -6.16
CA PRO A 55 -17.98 -15.76 -5.42
C PRO A 55 -17.79 -16.53 -4.11
N SER A 56 -16.76 -17.37 -4.00
CA SER A 56 -16.45 -18.17 -2.81
C SER A 56 -15.20 -17.72 -2.06
N SER A 57 -14.52 -16.70 -2.58
CA SER A 57 -13.25 -16.20 -2.04
C SER A 57 -13.48 -15.21 -0.92
N SER A 58 -12.58 -15.19 0.06
CA SER A 58 -12.63 -14.25 1.19
C SER A 58 -11.49 -13.24 1.07
N PRO A 59 -11.76 -11.95 1.27
CA PRO A 59 -10.68 -10.99 1.41
C PRO A 59 -9.86 -11.29 2.66
N GLN A 60 -8.64 -10.78 2.68
CA GLN A 60 -7.72 -10.89 3.80
C GLN A 60 -7.32 -9.51 4.29
N PHE A 61 -7.15 -9.36 5.60
CA PHE A 61 -6.36 -8.26 6.13
C PHE A 61 -4.92 -8.41 5.61
N TRP A 62 -4.13 -7.33 5.56
CA TRP A 62 -2.77 -7.41 4.99
C TRP A 62 -1.88 -8.48 5.66
N PHE A 63 -2.15 -8.81 6.94
CA PHE A 63 -1.44 -9.86 7.67
C PHE A 63 -1.78 -11.27 7.15
N GLY A 64 -2.87 -11.45 6.42
CA GLY A 64 -3.30 -12.71 5.79
C GLY A 64 -4.47 -13.42 6.50
N ASN A 65 -4.98 -12.87 7.61
CA ASN A 65 -6.20 -13.39 8.22
C ASN A 65 -7.43 -13.02 7.36
N ASN A 66 -8.36 -13.95 7.23
CA ASN A 66 -9.58 -13.73 6.45
C ASN A 66 -10.49 -12.69 7.10
N LEU A 67 -11.16 -11.92 6.26
CA LEU A 67 -12.21 -10.97 6.62
C LEU A 67 -13.52 -11.43 5.97
N THR A 68 -14.63 -11.37 6.68
CA THR A 68 -15.95 -11.61 6.10
C THR A 68 -16.43 -10.34 5.43
N TRP A 69 -16.63 -10.43 4.12
CA TRP A 69 -17.28 -9.40 3.33
C TRP A 69 -17.97 -10.06 2.14
N SER A 70 -19.29 -10.11 2.19
CA SER A 70 -20.07 -10.90 1.23
C SER A 70 -20.92 -10.00 0.35
N VAL A 71 -21.10 -10.40 -0.90
CA VAL A 71 -22.00 -9.74 -1.85
C VAL A 71 -22.85 -10.80 -2.53
N ILE A 72 -24.17 -10.67 -2.43
CA ILE A 72 -25.14 -11.57 -3.06
C ILE A 72 -26.09 -10.74 -3.91
N ALA A 73 -26.32 -11.17 -5.15
CA ALA A 73 -27.37 -10.61 -6.00
C ALA A 73 -28.55 -11.58 -6.07
N ARG A 74 -29.76 -11.05 -6.20
CA ARG A 74 -30.96 -11.82 -6.53
C ARG A 74 -31.52 -11.29 -7.84
N VAL A 75 -31.65 -12.16 -8.83
CA VAL A 75 -32.15 -11.81 -10.18
C VAL A 75 -33.35 -12.67 -10.49
N ASN A 76 -34.51 -12.04 -10.66
CA ASN A 76 -35.77 -12.69 -11.03
C ASN A 76 -36.11 -13.90 -10.13
N GLY A 77 -35.81 -13.77 -8.84
CA GLY A 77 -36.09 -14.81 -7.84
C GLY A 77 -34.91 -15.71 -7.47
N GLN A 78 -33.87 -15.81 -8.31
CA GLN A 78 -32.70 -16.66 -8.07
C GLN A 78 -31.55 -15.86 -7.45
N THR A 79 -30.95 -16.35 -6.37
CA THR A 79 -29.78 -15.73 -5.74
C THR A 79 -28.46 -16.27 -6.28
N TYR A 80 -27.48 -15.38 -6.37
CA TYR A 80 -26.12 -15.63 -6.81
C TYR A 80 -25.12 -14.96 -5.88
N SER A 81 -24.08 -15.68 -5.45
CA SER A 81 -22.92 -15.07 -4.81
C SER A 81 -22.09 -14.34 -5.86
N LEU A 82 -21.77 -13.08 -5.58
CA LEU A 82 -20.83 -12.28 -6.37
C LEU A 82 -19.44 -12.22 -5.70
N PHE A 83 -19.39 -12.27 -4.37
CA PHE A 83 -18.15 -12.19 -3.59
C PHE A 83 -18.35 -12.75 -2.17
N GLY A 84 -17.36 -13.41 -1.58
CA GLY A 84 -17.31 -13.59 -0.12
C GLY A 84 -18.18 -14.68 0.50
N VAL A 85 -18.92 -15.47 -0.29
CA VAL A 85 -19.79 -16.54 0.25
C VAL A 85 -19.04 -17.86 0.20
N SER A 86 -18.17 -18.08 1.19
CA SER A 86 -17.28 -19.24 1.28
C SER A 86 -18.01 -20.55 1.64
N GLU A 87 -19.12 -20.48 2.38
CA GLU A 87 -19.93 -21.64 2.75
C GLU A 87 -21.14 -21.80 1.82
N GLU A 88 -21.38 -23.03 1.36
CA GLU A 88 -22.56 -23.37 0.57
C GLU A 88 -23.84 -23.04 1.35
N THR A 89 -24.54 -22.00 0.92
CA THR A 89 -25.84 -21.62 1.45
C THR A 89 -26.92 -22.09 0.48
N GLU A 90 -27.88 -22.87 0.97
CA GLU A 90 -28.97 -23.41 0.14
C GLU A 90 -29.68 -22.27 -0.62
N GLY A 91 -29.85 -22.46 -1.93
CA GLY A 91 -30.49 -21.49 -2.82
C GLY A 91 -29.55 -20.47 -3.46
N ILE A 92 -28.29 -20.33 -3.03
CA ILE A 92 -27.32 -19.39 -3.62
C ILE A 92 -26.41 -20.12 -4.63
N GLN A 93 -26.35 -19.62 -5.86
CA GLN A 93 -25.45 -20.14 -6.91
C GLN A 93 -24.20 -19.26 -7.04
N ALA A 94 -23.04 -19.81 -7.41
CA ALA A 94 -21.89 -18.97 -7.74
C ALA A 94 -22.11 -18.22 -9.07
N ALA A 95 -21.85 -16.91 -9.11
CA ALA A 95 -21.77 -16.18 -10.37
C ALA A 95 -20.54 -16.61 -11.18
N THR A 96 -20.53 -16.35 -12.48
CA THR A 96 -19.35 -16.60 -13.33
C THR A 96 -18.50 -15.34 -13.42
N VAL A 97 -17.27 -15.38 -12.90
CA VAL A 97 -16.29 -14.30 -13.10
C VAL A 97 -15.91 -14.23 -14.57
N ARG A 98 -15.93 -13.03 -15.15
CA ARG A 98 -15.57 -12.74 -16.53
C ARG A 98 -14.24 -12.03 -16.61
N ASP A 99 -14.10 -10.94 -15.86
CA ASP A 99 -12.91 -10.09 -15.91
C ASP A 99 -12.54 -9.59 -14.51
N GLY A 100 -11.25 -9.34 -14.28
CA GLY A 100 -10.73 -8.55 -13.17
C GLY A 100 -9.77 -7.48 -13.69
N ASN A 101 -9.83 -6.28 -13.14
CA ASN A 101 -8.94 -5.18 -13.54
C ASN A 101 -8.52 -4.36 -12.33
N PHE A 102 -7.33 -3.76 -12.35
CA PHE A 102 -6.93 -2.77 -11.36
C PHE A 102 -6.32 -1.53 -11.99
N THR A 103 -6.54 -0.40 -11.33
CA THR A 103 -5.85 0.87 -11.55
C THR A 103 -5.18 1.29 -10.24
N SER A 104 -4.65 2.51 -10.21
CA SER A 104 -4.00 3.06 -9.01
C SER A 104 -4.99 3.20 -7.86
N THR A 105 -6.27 3.48 -8.14
CA THR A 105 -7.32 3.68 -7.10
C THR A 105 -8.45 2.65 -7.12
N HIS A 106 -8.63 1.87 -8.20
CA HIS A 106 -9.73 0.91 -8.35
C HIS A 106 -9.27 -0.55 -8.48
N SER A 107 -10.09 -1.47 -7.96
CA SER A 107 -10.06 -2.88 -8.33
C SER A 107 -11.47 -3.28 -8.76
N THR A 108 -11.64 -3.72 -10.00
CA THR A 108 -12.96 -3.98 -10.59
C THR A 108 -13.08 -5.44 -11.04
N PHE A 109 -14.25 -6.03 -10.83
CA PHE A 109 -14.55 -7.40 -11.26
C PHE A 109 -15.88 -7.44 -12.00
N LEU A 110 -15.89 -8.03 -13.19
CA LEU A 110 -17.10 -8.27 -13.98
C LEU A 110 -17.57 -9.71 -13.77
N LEU A 111 -18.83 -9.89 -13.39
CA LEU A 111 -19.44 -11.19 -13.17
C LEU A 111 -20.76 -11.32 -13.93
N THR A 112 -21.07 -12.52 -14.41
CA THR A 112 -22.40 -12.87 -14.92
C THR A 112 -23.17 -13.67 -13.86
N ALA A 113 -24.34 -13.17 -13.48
CA ALA A 113 -25.27 -13.83 -12.57
C ALA A 113 -26.67 -13.91 -13.21
N GLY A 114 -27.09 -15.12 -13.56
CA GLY A 114 -28.29 -15.35 -14.36
C GLY A 114 -28.21 -14.67 -15.73
N SER A 115 -29.18 -13.80 -16.04
CA SER A 115 -29.26 -13.04 -17.30
C SER A 115 -28.59 -11.66 -17.25
N LYS A 116 -27.93 -11.31 -16.15
CA LYS A 116 -27.37 -9.97 -15.91
C LYS A 116 -25.87 -10.01 -15.68
N ASN A 117 -25.20 -8.91 -16.03
CA ASN A 117 -23.81 -8.69 -15.69
C ASN A 117 -23.71 -7.65 -14.57
N PHE A 118 -22.87 -7.96 -13.59
CA PHE A 118 -22.59 -7.15 -12.41
C PHE A 118 -21.13 -6.73 -12.43
N THR A 119 -20.86 -5.46 -12.15
CA THR A 119 -19.51 -4.96 -11.91
C THR A 119 -19.39 -4.61 -10.44
N LEU A 120 -18.45 -5.25 -9.74
CA LEU A 120 -18.01 -4.88 -8.40
C LEU A 120 -16.80 -3.96 -8.54
N ASP A 121 -16.91 -2.72 -8.07
CA ASP A 121 -15.83 -1.73 -8.07
C ASP A 121 -15.44 -1.41 -6.62
N PHE A 122 -14.24 -1.86 -6.26
CA PHE A 122 -13.59 -1.59 -4.98
C PHE A 122 -12.70 -0.37 -5.13
N PHE A 123 -13.13 0.75 -4.56
CA PHE A 123 -12.55 2.06 -4.80
C PHE A 123 -12.04 2.69 -3.51
N SER A 124 -10.72 2.85 -3.41
CA SER A 124 -10.05 3.55 -2.30
C SER A 124 -9.38 4.82 -2.85
N PRO A 125 -9.97 6.02 -2.64
CA PRO A 125 -9.39 7.27 -3.16
C PRO A 125 -7.97 7.51 -2.64
N VAL A 126 -7.12 8.10 -3.49
CA VAL A 126 -5.81 8.65 -3.11
C VAL A 126 -5.80 10.11 -3.55
N SER A 127 -5.71 11.02 -2.58
CA SER A 127 -5.98 12.45 -2.79
C SER A 127 -4.90 13.35 -2.19
N PRO A 128 -3.69 13.39 -2.79
CA PRO A 128 -2.53 14.06 -2.20
C PRO A 128 -2.73 15.56 -1.94
N THR A 129 -3.61 16.23 -2.67
CA THR A 129 -3.85 17.69 -2.53
C THR A 129 -5.11 18.01 -1.72
N ASN A 130 -5.86 17.00 -1.26
CA ASN A 130 -7.07 17.17 -0.47
C ASN A 130 -6.97 16.38 0.85
N TYR A 131 -6.47 17.05 1.90
CA TYR A 131 -6.24 16.42 3.22
C TYR A 131 -7.53 15.94 3.89
N LEU A 132 -8.67 16.60 3.64
CA LEU A 132 -9.96 16.11 4.13
C LEU A 132 -10.27 14.75 3.53
N ARG A 133 -10.23 14.62 2.19
CA ARG A 133 -10.52 13.35 1.52
C ARG A 133 -9.49 12.28 1.87
N GLN A 134 -8.20 12.62 1.85
CA GLN A 134 -7.14 11.66 2.15
C GLN A 134 -7.14 11.19 3.61
N SER A 135 -7.64 11.98 4.56
CA SER A 135 -7.73 11.56 5.96
C SER A 135 -8.99 10.77 6.31
N LEU A 136 -10.00 10.72 5.44
CA LEU A 136 -11.21 9.92 5.68
C LEU A 136 -10.87 8.41 5.66
N PRO A 137 -11.15 7.66 6.76
CA PRO A 137 -10.75 6.26 6.90
C PRO A 137 -11.78 5.31 6.28
N PHE A 138 -12.23 5.62 5.07
CA PHE A 138 -13.28 4.88 4.37
C PHE A 138 -12.89 4.53 2.92
N SER A 139 -13.42 3.41 2.43
CA SER A 139 -13.35 2.94 1.04
C SER A 139 -14.76 2.65 0.53
N TYR A 140 -14.97 2.76 -0.77
CA TYR A 140 -16.23 2.44 -1.42
C TYR A 140 -16.24 1.01 -1.98
N LEU A 141 -17.43 0.40 -1.98
CA LEU A 141 -17.78 -0.71 -2.84
C LEU A 141 -19.01 -0.30 -3.66
N THR A 142 -18.85 -0.20 -4.99
CA THR A 142 -19.96 0.09 -5.89
C THR A 142 -20.32 -1.15 -6.69
N ILE A 143 -21.60 -1.53 -6.67
CA ILE A 143 -22.13 -2.67 -7.43
C ILE A 143 -23.04 -2.13 -8.50
N SER A 144 -22.62 -2.26 -9.75
CA SER A 144 -23.36 -1.81 -10.93
C SER A 144 -23.95 -2.99 -11.70
N VAL A 145 -25.15 -2.81 -12.24
CA VAL A 145 -25.84 -3.85 -13.03
C VAL A 145 -26.20 -3.27 -14.38
N SER A 146 -25.89 -4.03 -15.44
CA SER A 146 -26.18 -3.62 -16.81
C SER A 146 -27.45 -4.30 -17.35
N GLY A 147 -28.24 -3.53 -18.11
CA GLY A 147 -29.36 -4.04 -18.90
C GLY A 147 -30.57 -4.45 -18.07
N ILE A 148 -30.85 -3.77 -16.95
CA ILE A 148 -32.10 -3.95 -16.20
C ILE A 148 -33.27 -3.39 -17.02
N SER A 149 -34.37 -4.15 -17.09
CA SER A 149 -35.62 -3.71 -17.70
C SER A 149 -36.75 -3.67 -16.66
N SER A 150 -37.88 -3.04 -17.01
CA SER A 150 -39.06 -2.98 -16.13
C SER A 150 -39.65 -4.35 -15.75
N ASN A 151 -39.27 -5.42 -16.46
CA ASN A 151 -39.71 -6.79 -16.19
C ASN A 151 -38.75 -7.57 -15.28
N ASP A 152 -37.58 -7.01 -15.01
CA ASP A 152 -36.59 -7.65 -14.14
C ASP A 152 -36.81 -7.23 -12.69
N SER A 153 -36.47 -8.12 -11.77
CA SER A 153 -36.42 -7.85 -10.34
C SER A 153 -35.01 -8.14 -9.86
N VAL A 154 -34.30 -7.10 -9.42
CA VAL A 154 -32.89 -7.18 -9.01
C VAL A 154 -32.74 -6.65 -7.59
N GLN A 155 -32.16 -7.47 -6.72
CA GLN A 155 -31.79 -7.08 -5.36
C GLN A 155 -30.31 -7.35 -5.10
N ILE A 156 -29.68 -6.48 -4.31
CA ILE A 156 -28.28 -6.61 -3.86
C ILE A 156 -28.26 -6.71 -2.34
N TYR A 157 -27.46 -7.62 -1.82
CA TYR A 157 -27.22 -7.82 -0.41
C TYR A 157 -25.72 -7.80 -0.13
N SER A 158 -25.33 -7.22 1.00
CA SER A 158 -23.94 -7.31 1.48
C SER A 158 -23.86 -7.33 3.00
N ASP A 159 -22.93 -8.12 3.52
CA ASP A 159 -22.70 -8.33 4.95
C ASP A 159 -21.22 -8.25 5.33
N ILE A 160 -20.96 -7.89 6.59
CA ILE A 160 -19.67 -7.99 7.28
C ILE A 160 -19.86 -8.54 8.70
N ASP A 161 -18.78 -8.96 9.36
CA ASP A 161 -18.80 -9.47 10.73
C ASP A 161 -17.66 -8.90 11.62
N SER A 162 -17.46 -9.54 12.78
CA SER A 162 -16.44 -9.18 13.78
C SER A 162 -15.00 -9.43 13.34
N SER A 163 -14.72 -10.08 12.21
CA SER A 163 -13.35 -10.28 11.71
C SER A 163 -12.58 -8.98 11.47
N TRP A 164 -13.29 -7.86 11.32
CA TRP A 164 -12.73 -6.52 11.11
C TRP A 164 -12.32 -5.80 12.41
N THR A 165 -12.74 -6.26 13.59
CA THR A 165 -12.57 -5.53 14.87
C THR A 165 -11.28 -5.88 15.63
N GLY A 166 -10.45 -6.77 15.06
CA GLY A 166 -9.32 -7.39 15.76
C GLY A 166 -9.74 -8.45 16.80
N GLN A 167 -11.04 -8.65 17.03
CA GLN A 167 -11.62 -9.67 17.91
C GLN A 167 -12.64 -10.52 17.11
N PRO A 168 -12.17 -11.47 16.29
CA PRO A 168 -13.00 -12.12 15.27
C PRO A 168 -14.17 -12.93 15.83
N ASP A 169 -14.11 -13.36 17.09
CA ASP A 169 -15.14 -14.20 17.72
C ASP A 169 -16.26 -13.41 18.42
N ASN A 170 -16.07 -12.10 18.60
CA ASN A 170 -17.01 -11.30 19.39
C ASN A 170 -16.93 -9.80 19.05
N ALA A 171 -18.08 -9.15 18.91
CA ALA A 171 -18.17 -7.71 18.75
C ALA A 171 -19.39 -7.18 19.49
N THR A 172 -19.32 -5.92 19.91
CA THR A 172 -20.55 -5.14 20.12
C THR A 172 -20.89 -4.43 18.81
N TRP A 173 -22.17 -4.16 18.58
CA TRP A 173 -22.57 -3.45 17.37
C TRP A 173 -23.72 -2.48 17.64
N ALA A 174 -23.81 -1.46 16.80
CA ALA A 174 -24.89 -0.50 16.79
C ALA A 174 -25.39 -0.24 15.36
N PHE A 175 -26.66 0.14 15.26
CA PHE A 175 -27.26 0.62 14.02
C PHE A 175 -27.80 2.04 14.21
N SER A 176 -27.54 2.91 13.26
CA SER A 176 -28.07 4.27 13.24
C SER A 176 -28.44 4.71 11.83
N GLU A 177 -29.33 5.70 11.73
CA GLU A 177 -29.64 6.37 10.48
C GLU A 177 -29.47 7.88 10.64
N ALA A 178 -28.69 8.51 9.76
CA ALA A 178 -28.57 9.97 9.71
C ALA A 178 -28.37 10.46 8.28
N ASN A 179 -29.05 11.56 7.92
CA ASN A 179 -28.98 12.16 6.58
C ASN A 179 -29.21 11.13 5.44
N LYS A 180 -30.17 10.23 5.62
CA LYS A 180 -30.49 9.10 4.71
C LYS A 180 -29.41 8.02 4.60
N THR A 181 -28.33 8.13 5.36
CA THR A 181 -27.30 7.10 5.49
C THR A 181 -27.68 6.15 6.61
N SER A 182 -27.81 4.87 6.30
CA SER A 182 -27.93 3.80 7.29
C SER A 182 -26.52 3.28 7.60
N VAL A 183 -26.19 3.14 8.87
CA VAL A 183 -24.83 2.86 9.35
C VAL A 183 -24.87 1.76 10.39
N PHE A 184 -24.07 0.72 10.18
CA PHE A 184 -23.65 -0.20 11.22
C PHE A 184 -22.25 0.16 11.71
N GLN A 185 -22.05 0.02 13.02
CA GLN A 185 -20.78 0.19 13.70
C GLN A 185 -20.52 -1.09 14.49
N LEU A 186 -19.39 -1.76 14.26
CA LEU A 186 -18.92 -2.93 15.02
C LEU A 186 -17.70 -2.51 15.82
N ASN A 187 -17.69 -2.81 17.11
CA ASN A 187 -16.61 -2.47 18.02
C ASN A 187 -16.06 -3.75 18.68
N PRO A 188 -14.76 -3.78 19.02
CA PRO A 188 -14.22 -4.80 19.91
C PRO A 188 -14.97 -4.77 21.26
N VAL A 189 -15.14 -5.94 21.89
CA VAL A 189 -15.83 -6.02 23.20
C VAL A 189 -14.90 -5.57 24.32
N GLU A 190 -13.62 -5.90 24.20
CA GLU A 190 -12.57 -5.49 25.11
C GLU A 190 -11.68 -4.45 24.41
N GLU A 191 -12.09 -3.18 24.41
CA GLU A 191 -11.29 -2.14 23.78
C GLU A 191 -9.95 -1.93 24.50
N ALA A 192 -8.87 -1.89 23.72
CA ALA A 192 -7.54 -1.56 24.18
C ALA A 192 -6.96 -0.45 23.29
N LEU A 193 -6.99 0.79 23.80
CA LEU A 193 -6.47 1.96 23.07
C LEU A 193 -5.01 1.76 22.70
N PHE A 194 -4.67 2.21 21.49
CA PHE A 194 -3.31 2.17 20.93
C PHE A 194 -2.66 0.78 20.95
N SER A 195 -3.46 -0.30 20.92
CA SER A 195 -3.02 -1.69 21.04
C SER A 195 -3.49 -2.54 19.87
N GLN A 196 -2.65 -3.49 19.44
CA GLN A 196 -2.96 -4.39 18.34
C GLN A 196 -3.03 -5.85 18.81
N ASN A 197 -3.76 -6.69 18.07
CA ASN A 197 -3.69 -8.14 18.25
C ASN A 197 -2.40 -8.71 17.61
N PRO A 198 -2.06 -10.00 17.80
CA PRO A 198 -0.88 -10.60 17.19
C PRO A 198 -0.89 -10.67 15.65
N GLN A 199 -2.02 -10.36 15.00
CA GLN A 199 -2.17 -10.21 13.54
C GLN A 199 -2.18 -8.73 13.13
N GLU A 200 -1.79 -7.83 14.04
CA GLU A 200 -1.65 -6.39 13.80
C GLU A 200 -2.94 -5.65 13.39
N GLN A 201 -4.10 -6.17 13.80
CA GLN A 201 -5.35 -5.43 13.75
C GLN A 201 -5.52 -4.61 15.03
N ALA A 202 -6.08 -3.40 14.92
CA ALA A 202 -6.38 -2.56 16.07
C ALA A 202 -7.39 -3.26 17.01
N LEU A 203 -7.17 -3.11 18.32
CA LEU A 203 -8.07 -3.58 19.37
C LEU A 203 -8.98 -2.46 19.91
N TRP A 204 -9.11 -1.36 19.18
CA TRP A 204 -9.99 -0.24 19.52
C TRP A 204 -10.45 0.51 18.27
N GLY A 205 -11.52 1.29 18.42
CA GLY A 205 -12.20 1.94 17.30
C GLY A 205 -13.29 1.06 16.71
N GLU A 206 -13.92 1.58 15.67
CA GLU A 206 -15.14 1.00 15.12
C GLU A 206 -14.98 0.68 13.64
N THR A 207 -15.33 -0.56 13.27
CA THR A 207 -15.57 -0.92 11.88
C THR A 207 -16.93 -0.36 11.48
N VAL A 208 -16.95 0.46 10.44
CA VAL A 208 -18.14 1.13 9.95
C VAL A 208 -18.56 0.49 8.63
N TYR A 209 -19.84 0.15 8.51
CA TYR A 209 -20.43 -0.28 7.24
C TYR A 209 -21.70 0.51 6.98
N ALA A 210 -21.76 1.19 5.84
CA ALA A 210 -22.82 2.16 5.58
C ALA A 210 -23.26 2.15 4.11
N THR A 211 -24.51 2.58 3.89
CA THR A 211 -25.09 2.76 2.55
C THR A 211 -26.26 3.74 2.61
N ARG A 212 -26.80 4.10 1.44
CA ARG A 212 -27.97 4.96 1.27
C ARG A 212 -28.91 4.34 0.26
N ALA A 213 -30.22 4.56 0.44
CA ALA A 213 -31.15 4.37 -0.67
C ALA A 213 -30.74 5.32 -1.83
N GLN A 214 -30.43 4.75 -2.99
CA GLN A 214 -29.97 5.48 -4.19
C GLN A 214 -30.94 5.23 -5.34
N ASN A 215 -31.20 6.25 -6.17
CA ASN A 215 -32.00 6.11 -7.40
C ASN A 215 -33.32 5.33 -7.20
N GLY A 216 -34.05 5.66 -6.13
CA GLY A 216 -35.33 5.04 -5.81
C GLY A 216 -35.26 3.62 -5.23
N SER A 217 -34.05 3.08 -4.97
CA SER A 217 -33.89 1.75 -4.36
C SER A 217 -34.58 1.65 -3.00
N ILE A 218 -35.16 0.50 -2.69
CA ILE A 218 -35.72 0.22 -1.36
C ILE A 218 -34.62 -0.43 -0.50
N LEU A 219 -34.25 0.20 0.61
CA LEU A 219 -33.24 -0.28 1.54
C LEU A 219 -33.88 -1.00 2.73
N SER A 220 -33.30 -2.13 3.12
CA SER A 220 -33.60 -2.86 4.35
C SER A 220 -32.31 -3.35 5.01
N SER A 221 -32.31 -3.51 6.32
CA SER A 221 -31.14 -3.92 7.09
C SER A 221 -31.50 -4.98 8.13
N ALA A 222 -30.49 -5.71 8.62
CA ALA A 222 -30.66 -6.62 9.76
C ALA A 222 -29.31 -6.97 10.41
N SER A 223 -29.36 -7.48 11.63
CA SER A 223 -28.22 -8.15 12.29
C SER A 223 -28.66 -9.48 12.90
N GLY A 224 -27.75 -10.45 12.92
CA GLY A 224 -27.98 -11.80 13.47
C GLY A 224 -27.10 -12.86 12.81
N PRO A 225 -27.31 -14.15 13.12
CA PRO A 225 -26.54 -15.25 12.54
C PRO A 225 -26.49 -15.22 11.01
N SER A 226 -25.31 -15.35 10.41
CA SER A 226 -25.06 -15.24 8.96
C SER A 226 -26.02 -16.08 8.13
N SER A 227 -26.19 -17.36 8.48
CA SER A 227 -27.09 -18.30 7.80
C SER A 227 -28.55 -17.85 7.82
N ALA A 228 -29.03 -17.29 8.94
CA ALA A 228 -30.40 -16.81 9.09
C ALA A 228 -30.65 -15.54 8.27
N ILE A 229 -29.72 -14.58 8.32
CA ILE A 229 -29.81 -13.32 7.58
C ILE A 229 -29.75 -13.58 6.07
N ARG A 230 -28.82 -14.42 5.60
CA ARG A 230 -28.72 -14.79 4.18
C ARG A 230 -29.95 -15.56 3.72
N SER A 231 -30.47 -16.50 4.51
CA SER A 231 -31.71 -17.23 4.19
C SER A 231 -32.92 -16.30 4.05
N GLN A 232 -32.99 -15.24 4.89
CA GLN A 232 -34.02 -14.23 4.76
C GLN A 232 -33.94 -13.50 3.41
N PHE A 233 -32.74 -13.11 2.99
CA PHE A 233 -32.53 -12.48 1.69
C PHE A 233 -32.83 -13.42 0.52
N VAL A 234 -32.45 -14.70 0.60
CA VAL A 234 -32.78 -15.72 -0.42
C VAL A 234 -34.29 -15.84 -0.60
N ALA A 235 -35.04 -15.92 0.50
CA ALA A 235 -36.49 -16.09 0.46
C ALA A 235 -37.22 -14.84 -0.07
N ASN A 236 -36.81 -13.65 0.36
CA ASN A 236 -37.63 -12.44 0.20
C ASN A 236 -37.02 -11.40 -0.74
N GLY A 237 -35.71 -11.44 -1.01
CA GLY A 237 -34.97 -10.35 -1.65
C GLY A 237 -34.78 -9.11 -0.75
N SER A 238 -35.24 -9.16 0.50
CA SER A 238 -35.17 -8.06 1.46
C SER A 238 -34.89 -8.58 2.88
N LEU A 239 -34.52 -7.67 3.78
CA LEU A 239 -34.29 -7.95 5.20
C LEU A 239 -35.43 -7.43 6.08
N GLY A 240 -35.41 -7.81 7.35
CA GLY A 240 -36.53 -7.64 8.28
C GLY A 240 -36.57 -6.31 9.03
N ASN A 241 -35.53 -5.48 8.91
CA ASN A 241 -35.31 -4.34 9.80
C ASN A 241 -35.35 -4.76 11.28
N SER A 242 -34.76 -5.92 11.55
CA SER A 242 -34.71 -6.56 12.86
C SER A 242 -33.26 -6.77 13.24
N TYR A 243 -32.92 -6.41 14.48
CA TYR A 243 -31.54 -6.38 14.92
C TYR A 243 -31.36 -7.24 16.17
N ALA A 244 -30.84 -8.45 15.99
CA ALA A 244 -30.63 -9.41 17.07
C ALA A 244 -29.35 -9.10 17.85
N ASN A 245 -29.27 -9.59 19.10
CA ASN A 245 -28.02 -9.56 19.86
C ASN A 245 -26.92 -10.32 19.11
N TRP A 246 -25.66 -9.90 19.29
CA TRP A 246 -24.51 -10.52 18.64
C TRP A 246 -24.33 -11.98 19.06
N THR A 247 -23.96 -12.81 18.09
CA THR A 247 -23.51 -14.20 18.25
C THR A 247 -22.16 -14.36 17.55
N SER A 248 -21.41 -15.43 17.82
CA SER A 248 -20.09 -15.64 17.22
C SER A 248 -20.13 -15.81 15.69
N ASP A 249 -21.28 -16.20 15.14
CA ASP A 249 -21.56 -16.27 13.69
C ASP A 249 -22.39 -15.07 13.19
N GLY A 250 -22.46 -14.00 13.98
CA GLY A 250 -23.27 -12.82 13.72
C GLY A 250 -22.71 -11.97 12.59
N VAL A 251 -23.60 -11.42 11.78
CA VAL A 251 -23.30 -10.43 10.75
C VAL A 251 -24.19 -9.20 10.93
N VAL A 252 -23.74 -8.07 10.38
CA VAL A 252 -24.62 -6.95 10.03
C VAL A 252 -24.77 -6.91 8.52
N ALA A 253 -25.97 -6.60 8.04
CA ALA A 253 -26.24 -6.66 6.61
C ALA A 253 -27.20 -5.58 6.11
N PHE A 254 -27.00 -5.22 4.85
CA PHE A 254 -27.89 -4.37 4.07
C PHE A 254 -28.41 -5.14 2.86
N ALA A 255 -29.66 -4.85 2.46
CA ALA A 255 -30.22 -5.26 1.20
C ALA A 255 -30.93 -4.09 0.50
N HIS A 256 -30.65 -3.96 -0.80
CA HIS A 256 -31.28 -3.00 -1.70
C HIS A 256 -32.09 -3.71 -2.75
N GLU A 257 -33.34 -3.32 -2.93
CA GLU A 257 -34.11 -3.60 -4.14
C GLU A 257 -33.93 -2.45 -5.13
N MET A 258 -33.42 -2.75 -6.32
CA MET A 258 -33.14 -1.75 -7.35
C MET A 258 -34.43 -1.31 -8.06
N GLU A 259 -34.52 -0.02 -8.41
CA GLU A 259 -35.58 0.46 -9.28
C GLU A 259 -35.34 -0.01 -10.72
N THR A 260 -36.40 -0.45 -11.42
CA THR A 260 -36.33 -1.16 -12.70
C THR A 260 -36.43 -0.23 -13.92
N THR A 261 -36.36 1.09 -13.72
CA THR A 261 -36.67 2.12 -14.71
C THR A 261 -35.45 2.70 -15.43
N THR A 262 -34.22 2.30 -15.08
CA THR A 262 -32.96 2.82 -15.64
C THR A 262 -32.12 1.74 -16.33
N GLU A 263 -31.49 2.09 -17.47
CA GLU A 263 -30.67 1.15 -18.27
C GLU A 263 -29.42 0.64 -17.52
N ASN A 264 -28.88 1.45 -16.59
CA ASN A 264 -27.82 1.10 -15.66
C ASN A 264 -28.17 1.63 -14.26
N THR A 265 -28.05 0.79 -13.24
CA THR A 265 -28.27 1.14 -11.83
C THR A 265 -27.10 0.65 -10.99
N SER A 266 -26.70 1.45 -10.00
CA SER A 266 -25.63 1.12 -9.06
C SER A 266 -26.10 1.30 -7.62
N ILE A 267 -25.48 0.54 -6.71
CA ILE A 267 -25.57 0.73 -5.27
C ILE A 267 -24.15 0.89 -4.72
N THR A 268 -23.93 1.92 -3.90
CA THR A 268 -22.62 2.17 -3.28
C THR A 268 -22.70 1.99 -1.77
N PHE A 269 -21.80 1.16 -1.26
CA PHE A 269 -21.51 0.96 0.15
C PHE A 269 -20.23 1.69 0.54
N ALA A 270 -20.12 2.10 1.79
CA ALA A 270 -18.89 2.55 2.41
C ALA A 270 -18.49 1.57 3.52
N ILE A 271 -17.22 1.20 3.55
CA ILE A 271 -16.59 0.46 4.65
C ILE A 271 -15.44 1.28 5.22
N GLY A 272 -15.23 1.25 6.53
CA GLY A 272 -14.13 1.97 7.15
C GLY A 272 -13.76 1.46 8.52
N HIS A 273 -12.63 1.94 9.03
CA HIS A 273 -12.18 1.67 10.40
C HIS A 273 -11.87 3.01 11.09
N VAL A 274 -12.82 3.50 11.88
CA VAL A 274 -12.77 4.82 12.50
C VAL A 274 -12.17 4.75 13.89
N ARG A 275 -11.21 5.62 14.17
CA ARG A 275 -10.61 5.79 15.51
C ARG A 275 -10.59 7.27 15.86
N GLU A 276 -11.28 7.63 16.94
CA GLU A 276 -11.22 8.98 17.51
C GLU A 276 -9.80 9.29 18.01
N GLN A 277 -9.17 8.34 18.71
CA GLN A 277 -7.79 8.44 19.17
C GLN A 277 -6.91 7.61 18.24
N THR A 278 -6.26 8.26 17.28
CA THR A 278 -5.58 7.58 16.16
C THR A 278 -4.14 7.20 16.52
N ILE A 279 -3.37 8.13 17.09
CA ILE A 279 -1.95 7.98 17.43
C ILE A 279 -1.71 8.51 18.85
N ASP A 280 -0.90 7.81 19.65
CA ASP A 280 -0.32 8.35 20.88
C ASP A 280 1.01 9.00 20.51
N TYR A 281 1.03 10.34 20.43
CA TYR A 281 2.21 11.12 20.06
C TYR A 281 2.79 11.79 21.29
N LEU A 282 3.87 11.20 21.82
CA LEU A 282 4.63 11.69 22.97
C LEU A 282 3.72 11.94 24.20
N GLY A 283 2.71 11.09 24.39
CA GLY A 283 1.72 11.17 25.46
C GLY A 283 0.51 12.05 25.14
N ASN A 284 0.48 12.72 23.97
CA ASN A 284 -0.64 13.51 23.49
C ASN A 284 -1.38 12.76 22.37
N THR A 285 -2.70 12.72 22.47
CA THR A 285 -3.52 12.04 21.46
C THR A 285 -3.62 12.87 20.17
N GLN A 286 -3.35 12.25 19.03
CA GLN A 286 -3.69 12.76 17.71
C GLN A 286 -4.97 12.09 17.19
N THR A 287 -5.66 12.79 16.28
CA THR A 287 -6.87 12.31 15.62
C THR A 287 -6.81 12.56 14.11
N GLY A 288 -7.60 11.83 13.32
CA GLY A 288 -7.64 12.03 11.87
C GLY A 288 -8.06 13.45 11.49
N TYR A 289 -7.37 14.07 10.51
CA TYR A 289 -7.59 15.45 10.07
C TYR A 289 -9.08 15.76 9.78
N TYR A 290 -9.80 14.82 9.16
CA TYR A 290 -11.22 14.96 8.84
C TYR A 290 -12.10 15.31 10.05
N ARG A 291 -11.69 14.96 11.29
CA ARG A 291 -12.49 15.20 12.50
C ARG A 291 -12.60 16.66 12.89
N ALA A 292 -11.73 17.54 12.38
CA ALA A 292 -11.94 18.99 12.51
C ALA A 292 -13.24 19.47 11.82
N ILE A 293 -13.69 18.73 10.79
CA ILE A 293 -14.86 19.07 9.97
C ILE A 293 -16.03 18.13 10.28
N TYR A 294 -15.76 16.83 10.40
CA TYR A 294 -16.73 15.77 10.68
C TYR A 294 -16.35 15.00 11.96
N PRO A 295 -16.62 15.55 13.15
CA PRO A 295 -16.13 15.01 14.41
C PRO A 295 -16.75 13.65 14.78
N ASN A 296 -17.93 13.34 14.24
CA ASN A 296 -18.68 12.12 14.53
C ASN A 296 -18.65 11.17 13.33
N THR A 297 -18.55 9.87 13.60
CA THR A 297 -18.50 8.80 12.59
C THR A 297 -19.62 8.85 11.58
N THR A 298 -20.88 8.97 12.05
CA THR A 298 -22.03 9.03 11.15
C THR A 298 -21.98 10.24 10.22
N SER A 299 -21.46 11.39 10.68
CA SER A 299 -21.28 12.57 9.82
C SER A 299 -20.16 12.40 8.81
N ALA A 300 -19.05 11.77 9.20
CA ALA A 300 -17.90 11.53 8.34
C ALA A 300 -18.23 10.53 7.22
N VAL A 301 -18.89 9.40 7.54
CA VAL A 301 -19.29 8.42 6.51
C VAL A 301 -20.42 8.93 5.62
N SER A 302 -21.30 9.79 6.17
CA SER A 302 -22.32 10.46 5.35
C SER A 302 -21.66 11.42 4.35
N TYR A 303 -20.73 12.28 4.79
CA TYR A 303 -19.96 13.12 3.88
C TYR A 303 -19.18 12.31 2.85
N PHE A 304 -18.50 11.22 3.27
CA PHE A 304 -17.78 10.35 2.36
C PHE A 304 -18.69 9.82 1.24
N LEU A 305 -19.93 9.43 1.54
CA LEU A 305 -20.91 9.04 0.53
C LEU A 305 -21.42 10.21 -0.33
N ASP A 306 -21.42 11.45 0.16
CA ASP A 306 -21.70 12.65 -0.64
C ASP A 306 -20.55 13.00 -1.59
N ASP A 307 -19.31 12.79 -1.15
CA ASP A 307 -18.06 13.11 -1.86
C ASP A 307 -17.74 12.13 -3.01
N TYR A 308 -18.49 11.03 -3.14
CA TYR A 308 -18.19 9.95 -4.10
C TYR A 308 -17.92 10.44 -5.52
N SER A 309 -18.74 11.37 -6.05
CA SER A 309 -18.57 11.86 -7.43
C SER A 309 -17.28 12.67 -7.60
N ASP A 310 -16.92 13.49 -6.61
CA ASP A 310 -15.70 14.29 -6.67
C ASP A 310 -14.46 13.42 -6.43
N ALA A 311 -14.54 12.46 -5.52
CA ALA A 311 -13.49 11.47 -5.30
C ALA A 311 -13.24 10.63 -6.55
N LEU A 312 -14.31 10.15 -7.21
CA LEU A 312 -14.21 9.38 -8.46
C LEU A 312 -13.55 10.20 -9.58
N ASN A 313 -13.95 11.47 -9.75
CA ASN A 313 -13.38 12.34 -10.77
C ASN A 313 -11.87 12.59 -10.54
N GLU A 314 -11.46 12.90 -9.31
CA GLU A 314 -10.03 13.05 -8.96
C GLU A 314 -9.27 11.74 -9.22
N SER A 315 -9.88 10.60 -8.87
CA SER A 315 -9.24 9.29 -8.97
C SER A 315 -9.06 8.83 -10.41
N ILE A 316 -10.01 9.12 -11.31
CA ILE A 316 -9.83 8.88 -12.75
C ILE A 316 -8.66 9.71 -13.30
N ASN A 317 -8.55 10.98 -12.91
CA ASN A 317 -7.43 11.83 -13.31
C ASN A 317 -6.09 11.31 -12.74
N MET A 318 -6.09 10.85 -11.48
CA MET A 318 -4.93 10.24 -10.84
C MET A 318 -4.51 8.96 -11.57
N ASP A 319 -5.45 8.05 -11.86
CA ASP A 319 -5.20 6.83 -12.61
C ASP A 319 -4.58 7.11 -13.98
N GLU A 320 -5.14 8.07 -14.72
CA GLU A 320 -4.59 8.51 -16.01
C GLU A 320 -3.20 9.12 -15.87
N PHE A 321 -2.96 9.93 -14.82
CA PHE A 321 -1.67 10.55 -14.56
C PHE A 321 -0.59 9.49 -14.29
N ILE A 322 -0.88 8.52 -13.43
CA ILE A 322 0.06 7.44 -13.09
C ILE A 322 0.31 6.54 -14.31
N GLN A 323 -0.74 6.18 -15.05
CA GLN A 323 -0.61 5.36 -16.24
C GLN A 323 0.24 6.06 -17.30
N LYS A 324 -0.14 7.27 -17.71
CA LYS A 324 0.59 8.04 -18.74
C LYS A 324 2.00 8.36 -18.29
N GLY A 325 2.19 8.74 -17.02
CA GLY A 325 3.48 9.01 -16.43
C GLY A 325 4.40 7.80 -16.52
N GLY A 326 3.95 6.62 -16.09
CA GLY A 326 4.72 5.38 -16.21
C GLY A 326 5.04 5.02 -17.67
N GLU A 327 4.04 5.03 -18.54
CA GLU A 327 4.19 4.69 -19.97
C GLU A 327 5.17 5.62 -20.69
N SER A 328 5.06 6.93 -20.49
CA SER A 328 5.94 7.92 -21.13
C SER A 328 7.36 7.92 -20.57
N SER A 329 7.52 7.48 -19.33
CA SER A 329 8.82 7.40 -18.69
C SER A 329 9.59 6.18 -19.19
N TYR A 330 9.01 4.98 -19.01
CA TYR A 330 9.72 3.71 -19.19
C TYR A 330 8.82 2.53 -19.63
N GLY A 331 7.68 2.80 -20.26
CA GLY A 331 6.80 1.80 -20.89
C GLY A 331 5.78 1.15 -19.94
N THR A 332 4.98 0.23 -20.50
CA THR A 332 3.79 -0.35 -19.82
C THR A 332 4.14 -1.17 -18.59
N ASN A 333 5.27 -1.88 -18.61
CA ASN A 333 5.73 -2.64 -17.43
C ASN A 333 5.93 -1.70 -16.24
N TYR A 334 6.42 -0.48 -16.48
CA TYR A 334 6.61 0.50 -15.42
C TYR A 334 5.28 1.07 -14.92
N SER A 335 4.35 1.44 -15.81
CA SER A 335 3.02 1.94 -15.39
C SER A 335 2.23 0.92 -14.57
N ASP A 336 2.34 -0.38 -14.89
CA ASP A 336 1.66 -1.44 -14.13
C ASP A 336 2.18 -1.55 -12.70
N ILE A 337 3.50 -1.43 -12.51
CA ILE A 337 4.15 -1.40 -11.19
C ILE A 337 3.66 -0.20 -10.38
N LEU A 338 3.63 0.99 -11.00
CA LEU A 338 3.17 2.21 -10.34
C LEU A 338 1.70 2.11 -9.92
N ALA A 339 0.84 1.61 -10.82
CA ALA A 339 -0.58 1.43 -10.55
C ALA A 339 -0.83 0.49 -9.36
N LEU A 340 -0.11 -0.64 -9.28
CA LEU A 340 -0.28 -1.56 -8.15
C LEU A 340 0.25 -0.99 -6.82
N SER A 341 1.19 -0.06 -6.86
CA SER A 341 1.90 0.44 -5.67
C SER A 341 1.15 1.56 -4.94
N LEU A 342 0.44 2.44 -5.65
CA LEU A 342 -0.04 3.72 -5.09
C LEU A 342 -0.91 3.57 -3.83
N ARG A 343 -1.96 2.74 -3.91
CA ARG A 343 -2.87 2.48 -2.78
C ARG A 343 -2.14 1.85 -1.59
N GLN A 344 -1.17 0.97 -1.84
CA GLN A 344 -0.38 0.35 -0.77
C GLN A 344 0.43 1.39 0.01
N ILE A 345 1.05 2.35 -0.70
CA ILE A 345 1.89 3.37 -0.08
C ILE A 345 1.05 4.29 0.81
N TYR A 346 -0.03 4.87 0.25
CA TYR A 346 -0.91 5.76 1.02
C TYR A 346 -1.71 5.02 2.10
N GLY A 347 -2.00 3.73 1.89
CA GLY A 347 -2.60 2.87 2.91
C GLY A 347 -1.68 2.56 4.10
N GLY A 348 -0.38 2.84 3.99
CA GLY A 348 0.57 2.66 5.09
C GLY A 348 0.67 3.83 6.06
N MET A 349 -0.07 4.93 5.83
CA MET A 349 0.02 6.15 6.65
C MET A 349 -1.35 6.76 6.98
N GLU A 350 -1.36 7.68 7.95
CA GLU A 350 -2.53 8.45 8.35
C GLU A 350 -2.19 9.93 8.55
N LEU A 351 -3.06 10.81 8.07
CA LEU A 351 -3.00 12.26 8.31
C LEU A 351 -3.75 12.61 9.59
N THR A 352 -3.07 13.28 10.51
CA THR A 352 -3.60 13.60 11.84
C THR A 352 -3.41 15.05 12.23
N ILE A 353 -4.15 15.46 13.26
CA ILE A 353 -4.12 16.75 13.95
C ILE A 353 -4.25 16.51 15.47
N PRO A 354 -3.91 17.48 16.33
CA PRO A 354 -4.10 17.32 17.78
C PRO A 354 -5.57 17.11 18.13
N ASN A 355 -5.87 16.08 18.93
CA ASN A 355 -7.26 15.71 19.24
C ASN A 355 -7.98 16.71 20.15
N ASP A 356 -7.24 17.47 20.96
CA ASP A 356 -7.79 18.43 21.93
C ASP A 356 -8.14 19.79 21.31
N THR A 357 -7.34 20.28 20.36
CA THR A 357 -7.53 21.57 19.70
C THR A 357 -8.18 21.48 18.33
N LEU A 358 -8.04 20.33 17.65
CA LEU A 358 -8.44 20.12 16.26
C LEU A 358 -7.83 21.15 15.29
N ASP A 359 -6.62 21.68 15.61
CA ASP A 359 -5.96 22.67 14.77
C ASP A 359 -5.43 22.04 13.48
N THR A 360 -6.11 22.32 12.37
CA THR A 360 -5.71 21.87 11.03
C THR A 360 -4.39 22.46 10.55
N ASN A 361 -3.89 23.55 11.15
CA ASN A 361 -2.55 24.06 10.82
C ASN A 361 -1.45 23.21 11.45
N ASP A 362 -1.78 22.41 12.45
CA ASP A 362 -0.86 21.50 13.14
C ASP A 362 -0.91 20.07 12.56
N THR A 363 -1.19 19.95 11.26
CA THR A 363 -1.27 18.64 10.58
C THR A 363 0.08 17.92 10.59
N MET A 364 0.02 16.60 10.82
CA MET A 364 1.13 15.65 10.77
C MET A 364 0.73 14.41 9.97
N ALA A 365 1.72 13.62 9.55
CA ALA A 365 1.51 12.30 8.99
C ALA A 365 2.27 11.26 9.81
N PHE A 366 1.64 10.11 10.04
CA PHE A 366 2.26 8.98 10.71
C PHE A 366 2.22 7.75 9.80
N ILE A 367 3.36 7.07 9.68
CA ILE A 367 3.53 5.92 8.77
C ILE A 367 3.94 4.70 9.60
N LYS A 368 3.35 3.54 9.28
CA LYS A 368 3.68 2.27 9.93
C LYS A 368 4.71 1.52 9.12
N GLU A 369 5.71 0.96 9.80
CA GLU A 369 6.58 -0.06 9.20
C GLU A 369 5.87 -1.42 9.17
N ILE A 370 4.91 -1.54 8.25
CA ILE A 370 4.04 -2.72 8.15
C ILE A 370 4.87 -3.99 7.91
N SER A 371 4.49 -5.10 8.54
CA SER A 371 5.04 -6.43 8.28
C SER A 371 6.54 -6.60 8.59
N SER A 372 7.16 -5.70 9.34
CA SER A 372 8.54 -5.77 9.84
C SER A 372 8.53 -5.87 11.38
N ASP A 373 9.17 -4.94 12.08
CA ASP A 373 9.11 -4.82 13.54
C ASP A 373 7.94 -3.93 14.04
N GLY A 374 7.25 -3.23 13.14
CA GLY A 374 6.05 -2.46 13.45
C GLY A 374 6.32 -1.05 13.98
N ASN A 375 7.56 -0.54 13.90
CA ASN A 375 7.91 0.83 14.30
C ASN A 375 7.05 1.90 13.61
N ILE A 376 6.96 3.08 14.24
CA ILE A 376 6.22 4.24 13.73
C ILE A 376 7.16 5.35 13.29
N ASN A 377 6.91 5.88 12.09
CA ASN A 377 7.75 6.87 11.40
C ASN A 377 9.22 6.46 11.35
N THR A 378 9.50 5.19 11.01
CA THR A 378 10.84 4.75 10.68
C THR A 378 11.37 5.59 9.51
N VAL A 379 12.48 6.29 9.72
CA VAL A 379 12.99 7.36 8.85
C VAL A 379 13.44 6.82 7.51
N ASP A 380 13.96 5.62 7.50
CA ASP A 380 14.42 4.89 6.33
C ASP A 380 13.24 4.32 5.49
N VAL A 381 12.12 3.97 6.12
CA VAL A 381 10.83 3.68 5.46
C VAL A 381 10.25 4.96 4.84
N ILE A 382 10.33 6.09 5.54
CA ILE A 382 9.95 7.41 4.96
C ILE A 382 10.85 7.70 3.75
N TYR A 383 12.15 7.44 3.84
CA TYR A 383 13.08 7.61 2.73
C TYR A 383 12.76 6.69 1.54
N ALA A 384 12.49 5.40 1.79
CA ALA A 384 12.04 4.49 0.72
C ALA A 384 10.74 4.97 0.08
N SER A 385 9.87 5.64 0.84
CA SER A 385 8.57 6.12 0.36
C SER A 385 8.64 7.49 -0.32
N PHE A 386 9.66 8.32 -0.04
CA PHE A 386 9.65 9.75 -0.43
C PHE A 386 9.46 10.03 -1.92
N PRO A 387 9.91 9.20 -2.89
CA PRO A 387 9.78 9.56 -4.31
C PRO A 387 8.33 9.72 -4.76
N VAL A 388 7.38 8.93 -4.23
CA VAL A 388 5.96 9.13 -4.57
C VAL A 388 5.43 10.46 -4.03
N PHE A 389 5.86 10.87 -2.84
CA PHE A 389 5.50 12.18 -2.29
C PHE A 389 6.15 13.29 -3.09
N TYR A 390 7.41 13.14 -3.46
CA TYR A 390 8.10 14.12 -4.32
C TYR A 390 7.36 14.31 -5.65
N VAL A 391 6.88 13.23 -6.27
CA VAL A 391 6.09 13.30 -7.52
C VAL A 391 4.71 13.90 -7.31
N LEU A 392 3.99 13.50 -6.26
CA LEU A 392 2.55 13.80 -6.13
C LEU A 392 2.23 15.04 -5.28
N ASN A 393 2.91 15.20 -4.15
CA ASN A 393 2.82 16.37 -3.27
C ASN A 393 3.93 16.30 -2.23
N SER A 394 4.98 17.09 -2.46
CA SER A 394 6.20 17.14 -1.65
C SER A 394 5.93 17.56 -0.20
N ASP A 395 4.80 18.20 0.10
CA ASP A 395 4.41 18.55 1.46
C ASP A 395 4.21 17.31 2.36
N TYR A 396 3.91 16.13 1.81
CA TYR A 396 3.88 14.89 2.58
C TYR A 396 5.23 14.53 3.20
N ILE A 397 6.33 14.91 2.55
CA ILE A 397 7.68 14.73 3.10
C ILE A 397 7.78 15.55 4.40
N ARG A 398 7.35 16.82 4.38
CA ARG A 398 7.31 17.65 5.61
C ARG A 398 6.36 17.06 6.65
N LEU A 399 5.16 16.62 6.26
CA LEU A 399 4.18 16.08 7.22
C LEU A 399 4.69 14.84 7.95
N LEU A 400 5.43 13.96 7.26
CA LEU A 400 6.05 12.76 7.84
C LEU A 400 7.30 13.09 8.68
N LEU A 401 8.08 14.09 8.27
CA LEU A 401 9.29 14.51 9.00
C LEU A 401 9.00 15.39 10.22
N LYS A 402 7.89 16.13 10.23
CA LYS A 402 7.52 17.02 11.33
C LYS A 402 7.55 16.33 12.70
N PRO A 403 6.84 15.20 12.94
CA PRO A 403 6.89 14.54 14.24
C PRO A 403 8.29 13.98 14.57
N VAL A 404 9.09 13.63 13.56
CA VAL A 404 10.48 13.17 13.76
C VAL A 404 11.37 14.32 14.23
N PHE A 405 11.30 15.49 13.60
CA PHE A 405 12.05 16.67 14.02
C PHE A 405 11.64 17.16 15.39
N GLU A 406 10.34 17.23 15.66
CA GLU A 406 9.84 17.63 16.98
C GLU A 406 10.31 16.70 18.09
N TYR A 407 10.38 15.38 17.85
CA TYR A 407 10.96 14.43 18.80
C TYR A 407 12.48 14.64 18.98
N MET A 408 13.23 14.79 17.88
CA MET A 408 14.69 14.98 17.94
C MET A 408 15.12 16.31 18.57
N ASP A 409 14.25 17.33 18.57
CA ASP A 409 14.49 18.64 19.20
C ASP A 409 14.19 18.63 20.72
N GLN A 410 13.70 17.51 21.26
CA GLN A 410 13.47 17.36 22.69
C GLN A 410 14.75 17.04 23.46
N THR A 411 14.75 17.37 24.75
CA THR A 411 15.90 17.15 25.65
C THR A 411 16.22 15.67 25.93
N ASN A 412 15.30 14.74 25.62
CA ASN A 412 15.47 13.31 25.83
C ASN A 412 16.26 12.62 24.70
N TYR A 413 16.25 13.15 23.48
CA TYR A 413 17.04 12.65 22.37
C TYR A 413 18.39 13.37 22.32
N THR A 414 19.44 12.70 22.82
CA THR A 414 20.74 13.35 23.09
C THR A 414 21.86 12.94 22.12
N TYR A 415 21.56 12.09 21.15
CA TYR A 415 22.54 11.59 20.19
C TYR A 415 22.97 12.67 19.17
N ASP A 416 24.16 12.49 18.58
CA ASP A 416 24.73 13.43 17.60
C ASP A 416 24.31 13.11 16.15
N PHE A 417 23.46 12.11 15.96
CA PHE A 417 22.95 11.62 14.69
C PHE A 417 21.41 11.54 14.74
N ALA A 418 20.76 11.38 13.60
CA ALA A 418 19.29 11.31 13.52
C ALA A 418 18.73 9.98 14.04
N VAL A 419 17.47 10.02 14.49
CA VAL A 419 16.77 8.85 15.03
C VAL A 419 16.33 7.89 13.92
N HIS A 420 16.22 6.60 14.25
CA HIS A 420 15.65 5.57 13.38
C HIS A 420 14.12 5.67 13.30
N ASP A 421 13.44 5.69 14.43
CA ASP A 421 11.98 5.73 14.56
C ASP A 421 11.58 6.64 15.73
N ILE A 422 10.29 6.89 15.91
CA ILE A 422 9.79 7.62 17.08
C ILE A 422 8.90 6.77 17.99
N GLY A 423 9.01 5.44 17.90
CA GLY A 423 8.23 4.52 18.72
C GLY A 423 8.33 3.06 18.26
N MET A 424 8.37 2.15 19.24
CA MET A 424 8.60 0.72 19.01
C MET A 424 7.45 0.01 18.26
N ASP A 425 6.21 0.47 18.45
CA ASP A 425 5.04 -0.22 17.90
C ASP A 425 3.97 0.79 17.50
N TYR A 426 3.48 0.72 16.26
CA TYR A 426 2.36 1.51 15.80
C TYR A 426 1.10 1.26 16.66
N PRO A 427 0.29 2.28 17.02
CA PRO A 427 0.42 3.69 16.67
C PRO A 427 1.07 4.53 17.79
N ASN A 428 2.02 3.98 18.54
CA ASN A 428 2.59 4.62 19.73
C ASN A 428 3.89 5.36 19.38
N ALA A 429 3.79 6.61 18.94
CA ALA A 429 4.92 7.50 18.73
C ALA A 429 5.41 8.11 20.05
N THR A 430 5.85 7.25 20.97
CA THR A 430 6.21 7.59 22.36
C THR A 430 7.70 7.82 22.59
N GLY A 431 8.48 7.80 21.51
CA GLY A 431 9.93 8.00 21.49
C GLY A 431 10.70 6.71 21.20
N HIS A 432 11.89 6.88 20.64
CA HIS A 432 12.80 5.80 20.30
C HIS A 432 13.31 5.05 21.53
N SER A 433 13.35 3.72 21.44
CA SER A 433 13.88 2.86 22.49
C SER A 433 15.40 3.01 22.60
N PRO A 434 15.98 3.19 23.80
CA PRO A 434 17.44 3.14 23.97
C PRO A 434 18.08 1.78 23.60
N LYS A 435 17.25 0.75 23.40
CA LYS A 435 17.65 -0.58 22.92
C LYS A 435 17.24 -0.83 21.46
N GLY A 436 16.64 0.16 20.82
CA GLY A 436 16.20 0.12 19.44
C GLY A 436 17.37 0.15 18.47
N GLU A 437 17.03 0.28 17.19
CA GLU A 437 18.01 0.24 16.11
C GLU A 437 18.73 1.58 15.98
N PHE A 438 20.05 1.51 15.84
CA PHE A 438 20.89 2.68 15.60
C PHE A 438 21.48 2.58 14.20
N MET A 439 21.09 3.52 13.33
CA MET A 439 21.66 3.69 11.99
C MET A 439 22.21 5.13 11.78
N PRO A 440 23.25 5.55 12.53
CA PRO A 440 23.67 6.95 12.61
C PRO A 440 23.94 7.66 11.27
N VAL A 441 24.65 7.01 10.35
CA VAL A 441 25.00 7.58 9.04
C VAL A 441 23.81 7.51 8.09
N GLU A 442 23.07 6.40 8.12
CA GLU A 442 21.88 6.19 7.28
C GLU A 442 20.84 7.28 7.55
N GLU A 443 20.39 7.42 8.81
CA GLU A 443 19.31 8.35 9.14
C GLU A 443 19.72 9.81 9.06
N SER A 444 20.96 10.12 9.45
CA SER A 444 21.46 11.49 9.30
C SER A 444 21.48 11.89 7.83
N GLY A 445 21.81 10.97 6.92
CA GLY A 445 21.72 11.21 5.48
C GLY A 445 20.27 11.33 5.01
N ASN A 446 19.40 10.42 5.43
CA ASN A 446 17.98 10.40 5.07
C ASN A 446 17.28 11.72 5.44
N ILE A 447 17.46 12.21 6.66
CA ILE A 447 16.91 13.49 7.13
C ILE A 447 17.39 14.66 6.27
N LEU A 448 18.69 14.74 5.96
CA LEU A 448 19.24 15.84 5.18
C LEU A 448 18.74 15.81 3.72
N ILE A 449 18.71 14.62 3.10
CA ILE A 449 18.25 14.43 1.73
C ILE A 449 16.75 14.77 1.61
N MET A 450 15.91 14.24 2.49
CA MET A 450 14.47 14.48 2.43
C MET A 450 14.10 15.94 2.77
N THR A 451 14.85 16.58 3.68
CA THR A 451 14.70 18.02 3.94
C THR A 451 15.00 18.83 2.68
N TYR A 452 16.10 18.50 1.99
CA TYR A 452 16.44 19.14 0.73
C TYR A 452 15.41 18.88 -0.36
N ALA A 453 14.90 17.65 -0.47
CA ALA A 453 13.84 17.27 -1.41
C ALA A 453 12.61 18.17 -1.25
N TYR A 454 12.12 18.31 -0.02
CA TYR A 454 10.96 19.15 0.29
C TYR A 454 11.20 20.65 0.05
N GLU A 455 12.29 21.19 0.56
CA GLU A 455 12.55 22.64 0.48
C GLU A 455 12.90 23.09 -0.94
N SER A 456 13.58 22.24 -1.72
CA SER A 456 13.84 22.50 -3.14
C SER A 456 12.56 22.43 -3.99
N ALA A 457 11.67 21.47 -3.73
CA ALA A 457 10.40 21.33 -4.44
C ALA A 457 9.45 22.52 -4.17
N THR A 458 9.32 22.91 -2.90
CA THR A 458 8.36 23.92 -2.47
C THR A 458 8.90 25.34 -2.47
N ASN A 459 10.21 25.51 -2.68
CA ASN A 459 10.91 26.79 -2.57
C ASN A 459 10.65 27.48 -1.20
N THR A 460 10.68 26.69 -0.13
CA THR A 460 10.53 27.13 1.26
C THR A 460 11.79 26.84 2.07
N THR A 461 11.89 27.39 3.28
CA THR A 461 13.03 27.15 4.20
C THR A 461 12.57 26.88 5.64
N ASN A 462 11.33 26.46 5.83
CA ASN A 462 10.71 26.36 7.16
C ASN A 462 11.30 25.25 8.02
N ILE A 463 11.74 24.12 7.46
CA ILE A 463 12.42 23.07 8.23
C ILE A 463 13.83 23.55 8.57
N SER A 464 14.58 24.00 7.56
CA SER A 464 15.98 24.41 7.71
C SER A 464 16.16 25.63 8.60
N SER A 465 15.20 26.56 8.60
CA SER A 465 15.21 27.72 9.49
C SER A 465 14.85 27.34 10.93
N THR A 466 13.91 26.42 11.12
CA THR A 466 13.43 26.02 12.47
C THR A 466 14.42 25.08 13.16
N TYR A 467 14.90 24.06 12.45
CA TYR A 467 15.74 22.99 12.98
C TYR A 467 17.22 23.10 12.55
N SER A 468 17.68 24.32 12.25
CA SER A 468 19.06 24.57 11.81
C SER A 468 20.13 23.92 12.71
N PRO A 469 20.02 23.95 14.06
CA PRO A 469 20.98 23.29 14.94
C PRO A 469 21.05 21.76 14.75
N LEU A 470 19.89 21.09 14.59
CA LEU A 470 19.84 19.64 14.37
C LEU A 470 20.44 19.26 13.02
N LEU A 471 20.05 19.95 11.95
CA LEU A 471 20.58 19.69 10.61
C LEU A 471 22.09 19.90 10.55
N GLN A 472 22.60 20.96 11.18
CA GLN A 472 24.04 21.18 11.30
C GLN A 472 24.73 20.05 12.07
N LYS A 473 24.14 19.58 13.17
CA LYS A 473 24.66 18.48 13.98
C LYS A 473 24.82 17.21 13.14
N TYR A 474 23.81 16.86 12.36
CA TYR A 474 23.83 15.67 11.51
C TYR A 474 24.83 15.81 10.35
N ALA A 475 24.92 16.99 9.73
CA ALA A 475 25.93 17.26 8.71
C ALA A 475 27.37 17.18 9.29
N GLN A 476 27.59 17.64 10.52
CA GLN A 476 28.87 17.48 11.22
C GLN A 476 29.17 16.01 11.51
N TYR A 477 28.17 15.24 11.97
CA TYR A 477 28.33 13.80 12.21
C TYR A 477 28.72 13.07 10.92
N LEU A 478 28.06 13.35 9.79
CA LEU A 478 28.41 12.79 8.48
C LEU A 478 29.80 13.22 8.01
N SER A 479 30.21 14.46 8.27
CA SER A 479 31.55 14.95 7.90
C SER A 479 32.67 14.19 8.63
N ILE A 480 32.42 13.77 9.86
CA ILE A 480 33.40 13.06 10.71
C ILE A 480 33.38 11.55 10.43
N ASN A 481 32.18 10.96 10.40
CA ASN A 481 31.99 9.51 10.39
C ASN A 481 31.59 8.94 9.03
N GLY A 482 31.29 9.79 8.04
CA GLY A 482 30.74 9.36 6.76
C GLY A 482 31.73 8.64 5.85
N LYS A 483 33.01 9.04 5.82
CA LYS A 483 34.00 8.40 4.96
C LYS A 483 34.40 7.01 5.43
N TYR A 484 34.45 6.79 6.74
CA TYR A 484 34.81 5.51 7.37
C TYR A 484 33.75 5.20 8.44
N PRO A 485 32.54 4.77 8.02
CA PRO A 485 31.43 4.55 8.95
C PRO A 485 31.78 3.42 9.93
N ASP A 486 31.50 3.65 11.21
CA ASP A 486 31.53 2.60 12.23
C ASP A 486 30.51 1.50 11.93
N ALA A 487 30.65 0.33 12.59
CA ALA A 487 29.73 -0.78 12.43
C ALA A 487 28.31 -0.41 12.88
N GLN A 488 27.39 -0.35 11.91
CA GLN A 488 25.98 0.00 12.11
C GLN A 488 25.11 -0.77 11.11
N LEU A 489 23.80 -0.78 11.35
CA LEU A 489 22.84 -1.25 10.35
C LEU A 489 22.70 -0.20 9.24
N SER A 490 22.17 -0.62 8.11
CA SER A 490 21.83 0.22 6.97
C SER A 490 20.46 -0.19 6.45
N LEU A 491 19.97 0.49 5.41
CA LEU A 491 18.79 0.07 4.65
C LEU A 491 18.80 -1.41 4.19
N ASN A 492 19.98 -2.01 4.05
CA ASN A 492 20.14 -3.45 3.94
C ASN A 492 20.53 -4.03 5.31
N ASP A 493 19.56 -4.11 6.21
CA ASP A 493 19.70 -4.62 7.57
C ASP A 493 20.15 -6.10 7.63
N ALA A 494 19.86 -6.87 6.58
CA ALA A 494 20.22 -8.27 6.47
C ALA A 494 21.73 -8.54 6.44
N LEU A 495 22.55 -7.52 6.16
CA LEU A 495 24.01 -7.61 6.31
C LEU A 495 24.45 -7.58 7.78
N GLY A 496 23.56 -7.24 8.69
CA GLY A 496 23.89 -6.94 10.08
C GLY A 496 24.71 -5.65 10.18
N LYS A 497 25.42 -5.49 11.31
CA LYS A 497 26.23 -4.30 11.58
C LYS A 497 27.58 -4.40 10.89
N VAL A 498 27.78 -3.60 9.84
CA VAL A 498 29.00 -3.63 9.01
C VAL A 498 29.70 -2.27 9.07
N ALA A 499 30.99 -2.27 9.46
CA ALA A 499 31.83 -1.06 9.40
C ALA A 499 32.34 -0.86 7.98
N ASN A 500 32.65 0.39 7.61
CA ASN A 500 33.22 0.72 6.29
C ASN A 500 32.36 0.24 5.12
N GLN A 501 31.04 0.26 5.29
CA GLN A 501 30.11 -0.09 4.22
C GLN A 501 30.08 1.04 3.17
N THR A 502 30.32 0.70 1.92
CA THR A 502 30.40 1.68 0.83
C THR A 502 29.10 2.45 0.64
N ASN A 503 27.95 1.77 0.79
CA ASN A 503 26.64 2.39 0.64
C ASN A 503 26.37 3.48 1.70
N LEU A 504 26.84 3.28 2.94
CA LEU A 504 26.72 4.30 3.99
C LEU A 504 27.60 5.51 3.68
N ALA A 505 28.77 5.31 3.10
CA ALA A 505 29.62 6.42 2.67
C ALA A 505 29.03 7.19 1.48
N MET A 506 28.37 6.49 0.53
CA MET A 506 27.57 7.13 -0.52
C MET A 506 26.43 7.97 0.08
N LYS A 507 25.70 7.43 1.07
CA LYS A 507 24.66 8.16 1.80
C LYS A 507 25.21 9.42 2.44
N ALA A 508 26.35 9.32 3.12
CA ALA A 508 27.00 10.46 3.74
C ALA A 508 27.38 11.54 2.72
N ALA A 509 27.91 11.15 1.55
CA ALA A 509 28.23 12.07 0.47
C ALA A 509 26.98 12.84 0.00
N SER A 510 25.89 12.13 -0.28
CA SER A 510 24.61 12.71 -0.71
C SER A 510 23.96 13.59 0.36
N GLY A 511 24.02 13.20 1.64
CA GLY A 511 23.51 13.99 2.76
C GLY A 511 24.30 15.29 2.98
N LEU A 512 25.64 15.23 2.87
CA LEU A 512 26.51 16.42 2.97
C LEU A 512 26.27 17.38 1.80
N ALA A 513 26.11 16.86 0.59
CA ALA A 513 25.77 17.65 -0.59
C ALA A 513 24.42 18.36 -0.39
N SER A 514 23.40 17.60 0.01
CA SER A 514 22.06 18.11 0.30
C SER A 514 22.11 19.26 1.32
N TYR A 515 22.79 19.08 2.46
CA TYR A 515 22.94 20.14 3.46
C TYR A 515 23.74 21.34 2.95
N GLY A 516 24.81 21.10 2.19
CA GLY A 516 25.62 22.15 1.59
C GLY A 516 24.82 23.02 0.63
N HIS A 517 23.96 22.42 -0.21
CA HIS A 517 23.04 23.13 -1.09
C HIS A 517 21.94 23.87 -0.30
N LEU A 518 21.33 23.19 0.67
CA LEU A 518 20.29 23.75 1.56
C LEU A 518 20.75 25.04 2.26
N THR A 519 22.02 25.08 2.66
CA THR A 519 22.58 26.17 3.47
C THR A 519 23.58 27.07 2.73
N SER A 520 23.83 26.81 1.43
CA SER A 520 24.88 27.47 0.65
C SER A 520 26.29 27.39 1.27
N GLN A 521 26.58 26.32 2.02
CA GLN A 521 27.87 26.09 2.67
C GLN A 521 28.75 25.14 1.84
N GLN A 522 29.63 25.72 1.03
CA GLN A 522 30.46 24.99 0.08
C GLN A 522 31.39 23.95 0.74
N ASN A 523 31.81 24.15 1.99
CA ASN A 523 32.64 23.17 2.70
C ASN A 523 31.94 21.81 2.88
N TYR A 524 30.60 21.78 2.98
CA TYR A 524 29.85 20.52 3.08
C TYR A 524 29.64 19.88 1.70
N THR A 525 29.38 20.67 0.64
CA THR A 525 29.35 20.13 -0.73
C THR A 525 30.70 19.54 -1.14
N ASP A 526 31.80 20.22 -0.81
CA ASP A 526 33.16 19.76 -1.10
C ASP A 526 33.52 18.51 -0.28
N ALA A 527 33.05 18.41 0.96
CA ALA A 527 33.21 17.22 1.79
C ALA A 527 32.49 16.01 1.17
N GLY A 528 31.25 16.18 0.70
CA GLY A 528 30.51 15.13 0.00
C GLY A 528 31.24 14.65 -1.26
N LYS A 529 31.71 15.60 -2.10
CA LYS A 529 32.51 15.29 -3.30
C LYS A 529 33.82 14.58 -2.97
N SER A 530 34.49 14.95 -1.88
CA SER A 530 35.72 14.30 -1.42
C SER A 530 35.49 12.85 -0.97
N ILE A 531 34.34 12.54 -0.36
CA ILE A 531 33.97 11.17 -0.03
C ILE A 531 33.72 10.37 -1.32
N ALA A 532 32.89 10.88 -2.23
CA ALA A 532 32.58 10.22 -3.50
C ALA A 532 33.83 9.98 -4.37
N ASP A 533 34.72 10.97 -4.47
CA ASP A 533 36.00 10.84 -5.17
C ASP A 533 36.88 9.75 -4.55
N ALA A 534 36.96 9.68 -3.21
CA ALA A 534 37.70 8.62 -2.54
C ALA A 534 37.10 7.23 -2.79
N LEU A 535 35.77 7.11 -2.79
CA LEU A 535 35.07 5.86 -3.05
C LEU A 535 35.37 5.33 -4.45
N TYR A 536 35.17 6.14 -5.48
CA TYR A 536 35.35 5.73 -6.86
C TYR A 536 36.80 5.92 -7.33
N ASN A 537 37.27 7.15 -7.56
CA ASN A 537 38.60 7.42 -8.11
C ASN A 537 39.74 6.95 -7.20
N GLY A 538 39.56 7.09 -5.88
CA GLY A 538 40.47 6.58 -4.86
C GLY A 538 40.41 5.07 -4.65
N ARG A 539 39.45 4.38 -5.29
CA ARG A 539 39.21 2.93 -5.20
C ARG A 539 38.97 2.42 -3.78
N LEU A 540 38.45 3.27 -2.89
CA LEU A 540 38.14 2.88 -1.53
C LEU A 540 36.92 1.96 -1.45
N GLY A 541 35.90 2.23 -2.28
CA GLY A 541 34.61 1.53 -2.27
C GLY A 541 34.32 0.73 -3.54
N THR A 542 35.34 0.44 -4.35
CA THR A 542 35.19 -0.32 -5.60
C THR A 542 36.19 -1.48 -5.64
N ASP A 543 35.99 -2.39 -6.58
CA ASP A 543 37.06 -3.31 -6.96
C ASP A 543 38.28 -2.53 -7.54
N PRO A 544 39.47 -3.15 -7.62
CA PRO A 544 40.69 -2.46 -8.09
C PRO A 544 40.57 -1.81 -9.47
N ASN A 545 39.69 -2.31 -10.33
CA ASN A 545 39.49 -1.77 -11.68
C ASN A 545 38.39 -0.70 -11.75
N GLY A 546 37.60 -0.50 -10.68
CA GLY A 546 36.47 0.42 -10.69
C GLY A 546 35.29 -0.06 -11.55
N THR A 547 35.14 -1.37 -11.71
CA THR A 547 34.08 -2.03 -12.48
C THR A 547 32.80 -2.25 -11.68
N TYR A 548 32.86 -2.30 -10.34
CA TYR A 548 31.69 -2.32 -9.47
C TYR A 548 32.02 -1.78 -8.08
N PHE A 549 30.97 -1.37 -7.35
CA PHE A 549 31.10 -0.95 -5.94
C PHE A 549 31.05 -2.15 -5.00
N THR A 550 31.96 -2.16 -4.03
CA THR A 550 32.12 -3.26 -3.09
C THR A 550 31.31 -3.03 -1.83
N THR A 551 30.70 -4.08 -1.26
CA THR A 551 29.84 -3.98 -0.07
C THR A 551 30.54 -3.28 1.08
N GLN A 552 31.83 -3.57 1.25
CA GLN A 552 32.68 -3.07 2.30
C GLN A 552 34.06 -2.75 1.72
N TYR A 553 34.76 -1.77 2.29
CA TYR A 553 36.14 -1.48 1.90
C TYR A 553 37.04 -2.71 2.07
N ASP A 554 38.02 -2.83 1.17
CA ASP A 554 38.99 -3.94 1.14
C ASP A 554 38.34 -5.34 1.03
N ASN A 555 37.12 -5.43 0.51
CA ASN A 555 36.38 -6.67 0.22
C ASN A 555 35.97 -6.71 -1.26
N ASP A 556 35.97 -7.89 -1.87
CA ASP A 556 35.57 -8.10 -3.28
C ASP A 556 34.06 -8.36 -3.46
N SER A 557 33.27 -8.47 -2.38
CA SER A 557 31.80 -8.62 -2.41
C SER A 557 31.12 -7.37 -2.99
N TRP A 558 29.98 -7.52 -3.65
CA TRP A 558 29.22 -6.44 -4.28
C TRP A 558 27.80 -6.33 -3.74
N PHE A 559 27.17 -5.18 -3.96
CA PHE A 559 25.79 -4.87 -3.54
C PHE A 559 25.12 -3.90 -4.52
N LEU A 560 23.80 -3.70 -4.37
CA LEU A 560 23.06 -2.66 -5.11
C LEU A 560 23.40 -1.26 -4.60
N ALA A 561 23.96 -0.40 -5.46
CA ALA A 561 24.36 0.98 -5.16
C ALA A 561 23.18 1.95 -5.11
N TYR A 562 22.14 1.60 -4.34
CA TYR A 562 20.89 2.37 -4.26
C TYR A 562 21.08 3.81 -3.73
N ASN A 563 22.16 4.09 -3.00
CA ASN A 563 22.45 5.45 -2.50
C ASN A 563 23.05 6.41 -3.55
N HIS A 564 23.28 5.96 -4.79
CA HIS A 564 23.46 6.84 -5.94
C HIS A 564 22.20 7.66 -6.27
N TYR A 565 21.02 7.18 -5.88
CA TYR A 565 19.77 7.77 -6.33
C TYR A 565 19.63 9.26 -6.00
N ALA A 566 20.00 9.69 -4.79
CA ALA A 566 19.90 11.10 -4.40
C ALA A 566 20.83 12.01 -5.23
N ASP A 567 22.01 11.52 -5.60
CA ASP A 567 22.95 12.24 -6.46
C ASP A 567 22.37 12.46 -7.87
N VAL A 568 21.76 11.41 -8.43
CA VAL A 568 21.09 11.47 -9.74
C VAL A 568 19.83 12.34 -9.70
N LEU A 569 18.96 12.15 -8.70
CA LEU A 569 17.71 12.91 -8.57
C LEU A 569 17.94 14.42 -8.49
N PHE A 570 18.95 14.84 -7.73
CA PHE A 570 19.23 16.26 -7.49
C PHE A 570 20.38 16.82 -8.32
N SER A 571 21.00 16.00 -9.18
CA SER A 571 22.15 16.38 -10.01
C SER A 571 23.27 17.03 -9.18
N PHE A 572 23.67 16.39 -8.08
CA PHE A 572 24.74 16.93 -7.21
C PHE A 572 26.14 16.80 -7.83
N ASP A 573 26.28 15.97 -8.86
CA ASP A 573 27.53 15.64 -9.55
C ASP A 573 28.60 15.17 -8.56
N LEU A 574 28.26 14.22 -7.67
CA LEU A 574 29.19 13.66 -6.69
C LEU A 574 30.12 12.62 -7.32
N PHE A 575 29.56 11.73 -8.14
CA PHE A 575 30.32 10.69 -8.84
C PHE A 575 30.55 11.05 -10.32
N PRO A 576 31.69 10.65 -10.90
CA PRO A 576 31.91 10.83 -12.34
C PRO A 576 31.04 9.84 -13.14
N GLU A 577 30.77 10.15 -14.41
CA GLU A 577 29.91 9.34 -15.30
C GLU A 577 30.36 7.86 -15.35
N GLU A 578 31.67 7.62 -15.32
CA GLU A 578 32.24 6.27 -15.31
C GLU A 578 31.75 5.42 -14.13
N ALA A 579 31.41 6.03 -12.98
CA ALA A 579 30.89 5.31 -11.82
C ALA A 579 29.50 4.72 -12.07
N TYR A 580 28.60 5.47 -12.70
CA TYR A 580 27.27 4.96 -13.06
C TYR A 580 27.34 3.99 -14.23
N ASN A 581 28.25 4.23 -15.18
CA ASN A 581 28.51 3.30 -16.29
C ASN A 581 29.03 1.96 -15.77
N ALA A 582 29.88 1.96 -14.73
CA ALA A 582 30.35 0.75 -14.07
C ALA A 582 29.18 -0.06 -13.48
N THR A 583 28.27 0.57 -12.72
CA THR A 583 27.08 -0.10 -12.18
C THR A 583 26.12 -0.59 -13.28
N THR A 584 25.94 0.20 -14.34
CA THR A 584 25.10 -0.15 -15.50
C THR A 584 25.63 -1.40 -16.21
N ALA A 585 26.95 -1.50 -16.41
CA ALA A 585 27.57 -2.66 -17.03
C ALA A 585 27.60 -3.89 -16.10
N PHE A 586 27.70 -3.69 -14.79
CA PHE A 586 27.91 -4.77 -13.82
C PHE A 586 26.65 -5.58 -13.53
N TYR A 587 25.51 -4.93 -13.22
CA TYR A 587 24.32 -5.65 -12.72
C TYR A 587 23.76 -6.72 -13.66
N PRO A 588 23.74 -6.54 -15.00
CA PRO A 588 23.36 -7.62 -15.92
C PRO A 588 24.22 -8.89 -15.80
N THR A 589 25.46 -8.77 -15.35
CA THR A 589 26.39 -9.92 -15.19
C THR A 589 26.11 -10.75 -13.94
N VAL A 590 25.41 -10.17 -12.95
CA VAL A 590 25.09 -10.82 -11.67
C VAL A 590 23.59 -11.11 -11.50
N ARG A 591 22.78 -10.75 -12.49
CA ARG A 591 21.35 -11.06 -12.55
C ARG A 591 21.11 -12.57 -12.41
N LYS A 592 20.16 -12.91 -11.55
CA LYS A 592 19.67 -14.26 -11.28
C LYS A 592 18.37 -14.53 -12.07
N PRO A 593 17.79 -15.75 -12.04
CA PRO A 593 16.63 -16.08 -12.87
C PRO A 593 15.43 -15.13 -12.77
N ALA A 594 15.15 -14.57 -11.59
CA ALA A 594 14.01 -13.67 -11.36
C ALA A 594 14.39 -12.21 -11.09
N GLY A 595 15.68 -11.88 -10.96
CA GLY A 595 16.10 -10.50 -10.65
C GLY A 595 17.54 -10.40 -10.15
N VAL A 596 17.93 -9.23 -9.64
CA VAL A 596 19.26 -9.01 -9.03
C VAL A 596 19.14 -9.03 -7.51
N ALA A 597 19.96 -9.83 -6.84
CA ALA A 597 20.01 -9.86 -5.38
C ALA A 597 20.48 -8.52 -4.81
N LEU A 598 20.10 -8.23 -3.56
CA LEU A 598 20.49 -6.98 -2.89
C LEU A 598 22.01 -6.91 -2.62
N ASP A 599 22.63 -8.05 -2.34
CA ASP A 599 24.06 -8.27 -2.13
C ASP A 599 24.48 -9.63 -2.69
N ALA A 600 25.76 -9.79 -3.00
CA ALA A 600 26.36 -11.00 -3.55
C ALA A 600 26.05 -12.30 -2.76
N ASN A 601 25.82 -12.19 -1.46
CA ASN A 601 25.61 -13.34 -0.57
C ASN A 601 24.13 -13.65 -0.31
N LEU A 602 23.21 -12.99 -1.03
CA LEU A 602 21.77 -13.14 -0.85
C LEU A 602 21.13 -13.84 -2.06
N ASP A 603 20.15 -14.69 -1.77
CA ASP A 603 19.33 -15.37 -2.79
C ASP A 603 18.01 -14.64 -3.07
N TRP A 604 17.78 -13.52 -2.38
CA TRP A 604 16.61 -12.67 -2.49
C TRP A 604 17.01 -11.22 -2.84
N GLY A 605 16.08 -10.50 -3.47
CA GLY A 605 16.19 -9.08 -3.82
C GLY A 605 15.08 -8.28 -3.14
N GLN A 606 15.15 -6.95 -3.28
CA GLN A 606 14.07 -6.07 -2.83
C GLN A 606 13.69 -5.03 -3.89
N THR A 607 12.40 -4.91 -4.17
CA THR A 607 11.90 -4.10 -5.29
C THR A 607 12.06 -2.61 -5.03
N ASN A 608 12.05 -2.19 -3.76
CA ASN A 608 12.28 -0.80 -3.39
C ASN A 608 13.70 -0.32 -3.77
N TRP A 609 14.73 -1.08 -3.40
CA TRP A 609 16.12 -0.76 -3.75
C TRP A 609 16.41 -0.96 -5.23
N GLN A 610 15.79 -1.98 -5.85
CA GLN A 610 15.84 -2.16 -7.30
C GLN A 610 15.20 -0.97 -8.04
N GLY A 611 14.15 -0.35 -7.50
CA GLY A 611 13.57 0.88 -8.04
C GLY A 611 14.54 2.06 -8.03
N PHE A 612 15.26 2.28 -6.93
CA PHE A 612 16.33 3.27 -6.87
C PHE A 612 17.46 2.96 -7.85
N VAL A 613 17.90 1.71 -7.95
CA VAL A 613 18.95 1.33 -8.90
C VAL A 613 18.48 1.54 -10.34
N ALA A 614 17.25 1.17 -10.68
CA ALA A 614 16.67 1.40 -12.00
C ALA A 614 16.70 2.89 -12.39
N ALA A 615 16.51 3.81 -11.44
CA ALA A 615 16.63 5.25 -11.65
C ALA A 615 18.07 5.76 -11.85
N THR A 616 19.08 4.95 -11.51
CA THR A 616 20.51 5.35 -11.59
C THR A 616 21.28 4.70 -12.73
N VAL A 617 20.82 3.55 -13.23
CA VAL A 617 21.42 2.86 -14.39
C VAL A 617 20.72 3.26 -15.68
N THR A 618 21.36 3.02 -16.82
CA THR A 618 20.82 3.39 -18.15
C THR A 618 20.45 2.18 -19.01
N ASP A 619 19.78 2.47 -20.13
CA ASP A 619 19.55 1.56 -21.26
C ASP A 619 19.01 0.18 -20.85
N GLU A 620 19.61 -0.90 -21.37
CA GLU A 620 19.11 -2.26 -21.15
C GLU A 620 19.16 -2.70 -19.67
N ALA A 621 20.05 -2.12 -18.86
CA ALA A 621 20.15 -2.46 -17.44
C ALA A 621 18.94 -1.92 -16.67
N ARG A 622 18.50 -0.69 -16.95
CA ARG A 622 17.28 -0.12 -16.36
C ARG A 622 16.06 -0.93 -16.77
N ASP A 623 15.92 -1.19 -18.08
CA ASP A 623 14.76 -1.89 -18.62
C ASP A 623 14.69 -3.34 -18.08
N MET A 624 15.85 -3.95 -17.79
CA MET A 624 15.95 -5.23 -17.08
C MET A 624 15.36 -5.15 -15.66
N PHE A 625 15.74 -4.18 -14.83
CA PHE A 625 15.18 -4.04 -13.48
C PHE A 625 13.66 -3.84 -13.48
N ILE A 626 13.16 -2.97 -14.38
CA ILE A 626 11.72 -2.74 -14.54
C ILE A 626 11.02 -4.05 -14.95
N SER A 627 11.59 -4.76 -15.91
CA SER A 627 11.03 -6.03 -16.40
C SER A 627 11.06 -7.14 -15.34
N ASP A 628 12.08 -7.18 -14.50
CA ASP A 628 12.20 -8.16 -13.40
C ASP A 628 11.12 -7.93 -12.33
N ILE A 629 10.93 -6.69 -11.90
CA ILE A 629 9.87 -6.34 -10.93
C ILE A 629 8.49 -6.64 -11.53
N HIS A 630 8.26 -6.29 -12.81
CA HIS A 630 6.99 -6.57 -13.49
C HIS A 630 6.72 -8.07 -13.62
N ALA A 631 7.73 -8.85 -14.05
CA ALA A 631 7.62 -10.29 -14.14
C ALA A 631 7.33 -10.94 -12.78
N TYR A 632 7.94 -10.44 -11.71
CA TYR A 632 7.68 -10.89 -10.33
C TYR A 632 6.21 -10.70 -9.93
N ILE A 633 5.60 -9.53 -10.20
CA ILE A 633 4.18 -9.31 -9.86
C ILE A 633 3.21 -10.01 -10.82
N ALA A 634 3.64 -10.35 -12.04
CA ALA A 634 2.80 -10.98 -13.06
C ALA A 634 2.85 -12.52 -13.07
N ASN A 635 3.75 -13.14 -12.28
CA ASN A 635 4.04 -14.57 -12.41
C ASN A 635 2.96 -15.53 -11.85
N GLY A 636 2.01 -15.02 -11.04
CA GLY A 636 0.96 -15.82 -10.42
C GLY A 636 1.43 -16.76 -9.30
N LEU A 637 2.64 -16.59 -8.77
CA LEU A 637 3.21 -17.40 -7.68
C LEU A 637 2.90 -16.83 -6.28
N ASN A 638 2.47 -15.58 -6.22
CA ASN A 638 2.39 -14.81 -4.98
C ASN A 638 0.95 -14.58 -4.54
N ASP A 639 0.70 -14.65 -3.23
CA ASP A 639 -0.63 -14.53 -2.63
C ASP A 639 -0.77 -13.42 -1.58
N VAL A 640 0.21 -12.54 -1.49
CA VAL A 640 0.27 -11.44 -0.52
C VAL A 640 0.16 -10.07 -1.22
N PRO A 641 -0.24 -9.00 -0.50
CA PRO A 641 -0.09 -7.63 -1.00
C PRO A 641 1.35 -7.40 -1.46
N PHE A 642 1.55 -6.60 -2.51
CA PHE A 642 2.82 -6.46 -3.24
C PHE A 642 4.02 -6.36 -2.28
N SER A 643 4.70 -7.51 -2.12
CA SER A 643 5.84 -7.65 -1.25
C SER A 643 7.05 -7.01 -1.90
N ASP A 644 7.76 -6.20 -1.12
CA ASP A 644 9.02 -5.58 -1.54
C ASP A 644 10.21 -6.52 -1.43
N ARG A 645 10.04 -7.79 -1.04
CA ARG A 645 11.15 -8.75 -0.86
C ARG A 645 10.81 -10.14 -1.39
N TYR A 646 11.60 -10.60 -2.35
CA TYR A 646 11.32 -11.82 -3.12
C TYR A 646 12.59 -12.60 -3.45
N TRP A 647 12.44 -13.90 -3.71
CA TRP A 647 13.52 -14.76 -4.14
C TRP A 647 13.92 -14.45 -5.59
N VAL A 648 15.18 -14.11 -5.82
CA VAL A 648 15.69 -13.84 -7.19
C VAL A 648 16.25 -15.10 -7.86
N GLN A 649 16.47 -16.16 -7.08
CA GLN A 649 16.85 -17.51 -7.51
C GLN A 649 16.22 -18.54 -6.57
N ASP A 650 16.22 -19.80 -7.00
CA ASP A 650 15.81 -20.91 -6.13
C ASP A 650 16.72 -20.98 -4.89
N SER A 651 16.10 -21.24 -3.75
CA SER A 651 16.74 -21.43 -2.46
C SER A 651 16.26 -22.73 -1.81
N THR A 652 16.71 -23.02 -0.59
CA THR A 652 16.19 -24.16 0.18
C THR A 652 14.78 -23.94 0.70
N THR A 653 14.27 -22.70 0.68
CA THR A 653 13.03 -22.29 1.35
C THR A 653 12.02 -21.58 0.43
N GLY A 654 12.34 -21.41 -0.86
CA GLY A 654 11.46 -20.79 -1.84
C GLY A 654 12.07 -20.78 -3.24
N GLU A 655 11.23 -20.57 -4.25
CA GLU A 655 11.58 -20.61 -5.67
C GLU A 655 11.75 -19.21 -6.26
N ALA A 656 12.51 -19.09 -7.35
CA ALA A 656 12.72 -17.80 -8.01
C ALA A 656 11.37 -17.16 -8.42
N GLY A 657 11.14 -15.92 -7.98
CA GLY A 657 9.91 -15.16 -8.22
C GLY A 657 8.83 -15.33 -7.14
N GLU A 658 9.04 -16.17 -6.13
CA GLU A 658 8.18 -16.21 -4.94
C GLU A 658 8.54 -15.08 -3.97
N TYR A 659 7.54 -14.54 -3.28
CA TYR A 659 7.74 -13.62 -2.18
C TYR A 659 8.53 -14.32 -1.06
N PHE A 660 9.43 -13.60 -0.41
CA PHE A 660 10.22 -14.14 0.68
C PHE A 660 9.70 -13.66 2.04
N ALA A 661 9.49 -12.35 2.18
CA ALA A 661 9.01 -11.73 3.41
C ALA A 661 8.32 -10.42 3.09
N PHE A 662 7.72 -9.81 4.11
CA PHE A 662 7.04 -8.52 4.03
C PHE A 662 5.76 -8.52 3.20
N ARG A 663 4.79 -7.73 3.66
CA ARG A 663 3.46 -7.60 3.08
C ARG A 663 3.03 -6.14 3.24
N ALA A 664 2.39 -5.58 2.23
CA ALA A 664 1.74 -4.27 2.30
C ALA A 664 2.63 -3.11 2.80
N ARG A 665 3.97 -3.19 2.64
CA ARG A 665 4.89 -2.14 3.09
C ARG A 665 4.71 -0.86 2.28
N PRO A 666 4.75 0.33 2.91
CA PRO A 666 4.70 1.59 2.16
C PRO A 666 6.02 1.94 1.45
N ALA A 667 7.10 1.20 1.73
CA ALA A 667 8.42 1.35 1.11
C ALA A 667 8.41 1.25 -0.44
N LEU A 668 7.30 0.82 -1.05
CA LEU A 668 7.09 0.82 -2.50
C LEU A 668 7.08 2.22 -3.13
N GLY A 669 7.12 3.31 -2.36
CA GLY A 669 7.22 4.67 -2.93
C GLY A 669 8.45 4.86 -3.82
N SER A 670 9.50 4.09 -3.59
CA SER A 670 10.71 3.99 -4.42
C SER A 670 10.45 3.45 -5.83
N HIS A 671 9.33 2.78 -6.09
CA HIS A 671 8.92 2.45 -7.46
C HIS A 671 8.70 3.73 -8.29
N PHE A 672 8.38 4.87 -7.67
CA PHE A 672 8.25 6.17 -8.35
C PHE A 672 9.60 6.87 -8.61
N ALA A 673 10.74 6.27 -8.25
CA ALA A 673 12.06 6.90 -8.37
C ALA A 673 12.38 7.40 -9.78
N LEU A 674 12.07 6.59 -10.79
CA LEU A 674 12.25 6.92 -12.20
C LEU A 674 11.34 8.08 -12.66
N MET A 675 10.10 8.13 -12.18
CA MET A 675 9.16 9.22 -12.44
C MET A 675 9.58 10.51 -11.72
N ALA A 676 10.14 10.41 -10.51
CA ALA A 676 10.64 11.55 -9.73
C ALA A 676 11.78 12.31 -10.42
N LEU A 677 12.55 11.66 -11.30
CA LEU A 677 13.59 12.32 -12.11
C LEU A 677 13.04 13.42 -13.04
N GLN A 678 11.73 13.43 -13.31
CA GLN A 678 11.08 14.48 -14.12
C GLN A 678 10.75 15.75 -13.31
N GLY A 679 10.91 15.71 -11.99
CA GLY A 679 10.68 16.85 -11.10
C GLY A 679 9.70 16.56 -9.98
N ALA A 680 9.55 17.55 -9.09
CA ALA A 680 8.59 17.49 -7.99
C ALA A 680 7.20 17.95 -8.41
N ASP A 681 6.19 17.62 -7.58
CA ASP A 681 4.84 18.20 -7.60
C ASP A 681 4.21 18.18 -9.00
N GLN A 682 4.38 17.05 -9.69
CA GLN A 682 3.90 16.82 -11.05
C GLN A 682 2.37 16.67 -11.09
N TRP A 683 1.75 16.26 -9.97
CA TRP A 683 0.30 16.16 -9.81
C TRP A 683 -0.29 17.50 -9.36
N VAL A 684 -1.31 17.99 -10.08
CA VAL A 684 -1.92 19.31 -9.83
C VAL A 684 -3.37 19.28 -9.32
N GLY A 685 -3.98 18.09 -9.18
CA GLY A 685 -5.36 17.92 -8.70
C GLY A 685 -6.42 18.05 -9.79
#